data_AF-A0A8T7EAA4-F1
#
_entry.id   AF-A0A8T7EAA4-F1
#
_cell.length_a   1.000
_cell.length_b   1.000
_cell.length_c   1.000
_cell.angle_alpha   90.00
_cell.angle_beta   90.00
_cell.angle_gamma   90.00
#
_symmetry.space_group_name_H-M   'P 1'
#
loop_
_entity.id
_entity.type
_entity.pdbx_description
1 polymer ?
#
loop_
_entity_poly.entity_id
_entity_poly.type
_entity_poly.pdbx_seq_one_letter_code
_entity_poly.pdbx_strand_id
1 'polypeptide(L)'
;MAAPAPAVAVPAPASSSDADYLIIRHPRLEPQTFLLHKWLITIGLQRDNDLVLTGEGVAAKHARLERTDTGWNLIDMGSLNGTYLEGSQLLADMPEPWKPGQLVKLGEYTLEWRSGLAQKAPKAAMPPPVVDTGRLYMRMQPTQLTTHAGLPAQAVLEIENQTGRGLSVTLGVMGIPPQWVAVEPGLIHLSPQQKVVVPFTIQPPRHHSAAAGLHQFKMEARADKGAETAVTNGQLTIHPFSQVFAEIQPSPLRHGKAGEVKLVNEGNGRNRFSATVSDVDNEIVFEMSPTEVESMPGEAHTMRLIGRARKRPFFLRARLIPFELRVAGGPTAAPQVGRLLAPPILSIWLLLAILLPLLFILLFLSYTGGQDYADPCTGIFREGDLQEACELGPQAAVAATAVPTATATIEAPPTPTVLAVVNTPETIVVPPTAPPAGAERLVIGKSVNGEDIVAWKIGDGATRLLFVGGLYAGFSPDSIALAESLRVRLAASPELIPANVTVYIVPEWNPDSARGSGGRLNANGVDLNRNWSCGWQALDNNRAGSAALSEPESRALSEFISLIEPVAAVFWNTPASAGNAGKVSPGRCAQAQTAASRALADLYAGAVDGYSSDQADTGQRISGDATDSIADMGVPSIFVLLNSTAGLDAHLPAVRAILNTYGGE
;
A
#
# COMPACT_ATOMS: atom_id res chain seq x y z
N MET A 1 15.14 -50.68 43.72
CA MET A 1 16.09 -49.60 43.35
C MET A 1 15.84 -49.27 41.89
N ALA A 2 15.60 -48.01 41.56
CA ALA A 2 15.51 -47.51 40.18
C ALA A 2 16.20 -46.14 40.16
N ALA A 3 17.00 -45.86 39.13
CA ALA A 3 17.78 -44.63 39.05
C ALA A 3 16.88 -43.41 38.78
N PRO A 4 17.22 -42.21 39.32
CA PRO A 4 16.51 -40.99 38.97
C PRO A 4 16.80 -40.60 37.51
N ALA A 5 15.77 -40.15 36.81
CA ALA A 5 15.92 -39.60 35.45
C ALA A 5 16.74 -38.29 35.46
N PRO A 6 17.50 -37.99 34.39
CA PRO A 6 18.27 -36.74 34.31
C PRO A 6 17.32 -35.54 34.25
N ALA A 7 17.65 -34.50 35.01
CA ALA A 7 16.89 -33.25 34.98
C ALA A 7 16.98 -32.59 33.61
N VAL A 8 15.83 -32.29 33.00
CA VAL A 8 15.76 -31.45 31.81
C VAL A 8 16.16 -30.04 32.20
N ALA A 9 17.32 -29.58 31.71
CA ALA A 9 17.73 -28.19 31.88
C ALA A 9 16.73 -27.27 31.15
N VAL A 10 16.10 -26.36 31.89
CA VAL A 10 15.30 -25.28 31.31
C VAL A 10 16.25 -24.40 30.48
N PRO A 11 16.02 -24.21 29.17
CA PRO A 11 16.83 -23.28 28.40
C PRO A 11 16.60 -21.86 28.94
N ALA A 12 17.70 -21.14 29.20
CA ALA A 12 17.63 -19.74 29.60
C ALA A 12 16.89 -18.93 28.51
N PRO A 13 16.08 -17.91 28.89
CA PRO A 13 15.40 -17.08 27.91
C PRO A 13 16.41 -16.40 26.98
N ALA A 14 16.09 -16.37 25.68
CA ALA A 14 16.94 -15.79 24.65
C ALA A 14 17.26 -14.31 24.95
N SER A 15 18.53 -13.93 24.83
CA SER A 15 19.04 -12.63 25.24
C SER A 15 18.50 -11.47 24.38
N SER A 16 17.79 -10.54 25.01
CA SER A 16 17.27 -9.30 24.41
C SER A 16 18.28 -8.14 24.54
N SER A 17 19.42 -8.21 23.85
CA SER A 17 20.57 -7.32 24.14
C SER A 17 20.54 -5.92 23.51
N ASP A 18 19.83 -5.72 22.38
CA ASP A 18 20.16 -4.61 21.47
C ASP A 18 19.19 -3.41 21.54
N ALA A 19 18.09 -3.53 22.30
CA ALA A 19 17.16 -2.42 22.53
C ALA A 19 17.54 -1.64 23.80
N ASP A 20 17.40 -0.33 23.75
CA ASP A 20 17.62 0.56 24.89
C ASP A 20 16.72 0.19 26.09
N TYR A 21 17.27 0.27 27.29
CA TYR A 21 16.56 -0.08 28.52
C TYR A 21 16.91 0.86 29.67
N LEU A 22 15.98 0.97 30.62
CA LEU A 22 16.25 1.56 31.93
C LEU A 22 16.71 0.47 32.89
N ILE A 23 17.73 0.76 33.70
CA ILE A 23 17.96 0.07 34.96
C ILE A 23 17.21 0.85 36.04
N ILE A 24 16.25 0.20 36.68
CA ILE A 24 15.44 0.74 37.77
C ILE A 24 16.01 0.21 39.09
N ARG A 25 16.37 1.11 39.99
CA ARG A 25 16.92 0.79 41.32
C ARG A 25 16.02 1.36 42.41
N HIS A 26 15.81 0.60 43.48
CA HIS A 26 15.07 1.00 44.68
C HIS A 26 15.79 0.44 45.92
N PRO A 27 15.83 1.16 47.06
CA PRO A 27 16.60 0.72 48.23
C PRO A 27 16.16 -0.62 48.85
N ARG A 28 14.93 -1.07 48.58
CA ARG A 28 14.30 -2.25 49.22
C ARG A 28 13.87 -3.34 48.24
N LEU A 29 14.15 -3.18 46.94
CA LEU A 29 13.79 -4.13 45.88
C LEU A 29 15.02 -4.46 45.02
N GLU A 30 15.04 -5.67 44.47
CA GLU A 30 16.06 -6.04 43.48
C GLU A 30 16.01 -5.13 42.24
N PRO A 31 17.16 -4.78 41.62
CA PRO A 31 17.19 -3.97 40.41
C PRO A 31 16.39 -4.61 39.27
N GLN A 32 15.59 -3.80 38.58
CA GLN A 32 14.75 -4.25 37.46
C GLN A 32 15.23 -3.59 36.16
N THR A 33 14.92 -4.21 35.03
CA THR A 33 15.14 -3.61 33.70
C THR A 33 13.80 -3.37 33.00
N PHE A 34 13.71 -2.26 32.27
CA PHE A 34 12.51 -1.90 31.51
C PHE A 34 12.89 -1.47 30.08
N LEU A 35 12.26 -2.08 29.08
CA LEU A 35 12.60 -1.88 27.67
C LEU A 35 11.97 -0.61 27.11
N LEU A 36 12.77 0.28 26.53
CA LEU A 36 12.33 1.53 25.92
C LEU A 36 11.82 1.29 24.49
N HIS A 37 10.60 0.75 24.38
CA HIS A 37 10.04 0.19 23.14
C HIS A 37 8.93 1.02 22.46
N LYS A 38 8.56 2.19 23.00
CA LYS A 38 7.52 3.09 22.46
C LYS A 38 8.09 4.48 22.22
N TRP A 39 7.49 5.28 21.32
CA TRP A 39 7.91 6.67 21.07
C TRP A 39 7.66 7.60 22.27
N LEU A 40 6.62 7.31 23.05
CA LEU A 40 6.27 7.96 24.30
C LEU A 40 6.14 6.88 25.38
N ILE A 41 6.74 7.09 26.55
CA ILE A 41 6.69 6.18 27.69
C ILE A 41 6.32 6.98 28.94
N THR A 42 5.22 6.62 29.59
CA THR A 42 4.71 7.25 30.81
C THR A 42 5.19 6.51 32.06
N ILE A 43 5.56 7.27 33.10
CA ILE A 43 6.12 6.75 34.36
C ILE A 43 5.31 7.30 35.54
N GLY A 44 4.85 6.44 36.44
CA GLY A 44 4.14 6.88 37.65
C GLY A 44 3.49 5.76 38.45
N LEU A 45 2.70 6.16 39.46
CA LEU A 45 2.04 5.25 40.41
C LEU A 45 0.75 4.62 39.85
N GLN A 46 0.07 5.27 38.91
CA GLN A 46 -1.15 4.71 38.31
C GLN A 46 -0.84 3.52 37.39
N ARG A 47 -1.77 2.54 37.34
CA ARG A 47 -1.61 1.27 36.61
C ARG A 47 -1.70 1.39 35.08
N ASP A 48 -2.09 2.54 34.57
CA ASP A 48 -2.18 2.88 33.15
C ASP A 48 -0.91 3.59 32.64
N ASN A 49 0.12 3.73 33.48
CA ASN A 49 1.46 4.11 33.02
C ASN A 49 2.17 2.92 32.37
N ASP A 50 3.05 3.22 31.41
CA ASP A 50 3.89 2.21 30.75
C ASP A 50 4.90 1.59 31.73
N LEU A 51 5.49 2.42 32.59
CA LEU A 51 6.34 2.00 33.70
C LEU A 51 5.67 2.38 35.04
N VAL A 52 5.05 1.39 35.68
CA VAL A 52 4.37 1.55 36.97
C VAL A 52 5.39 1.39 38.10
N LEU A 53 5.59 2.45 38.91
CA LEU A 53 6.51 2.45 40.05
C LEU A 53 5.73 2.66 41.35
N THR A 54 5.87 1.72 42.29
CA THR A 54 5.09 1.64 43.52
C THR A 54 5.97 1.88 44.74
N GLY A 55 6.21 3.15 45.07
CA GLY A 55 7.03 3.56 46.22
C GLY A 55 6.70 4.97 46.68
N GLU A 56 7.25 5.36 47.83
CA GLU A 56 7.01 6.70 48.37
C GLU A 56 7.61 7.79 47.47
N GLY A 57 6.93 8.93 47.42
CA GLY A 57 7.32 10.09 46.63
C GLY A 57 6.95 10.03 45.13
N VAL A 58 6.43 8.92 44.61
CA VAL A 58 6.04 8.77 43.19
C VAL A 58 4.61 9.27 42.96
N ALA A 59 4.43 10.22 42.03
CA ALA A 59 3.13 10.78 41.65
C ALA A 59 2.33 9.86 40.70
N ALA A 60 1.02 10.12 40.58
CA ALA A 60 0.08 9.34 39.76
C ALA A 60 0.51 9.22 38.29
N LYS A 61 0.76 10.36 37.65
CA LYS A 61 1.58 10.55 36.44
C LYS A 61 2.78 11.37 36.91
N HIS A 62 3.98 10.81 36.90
CA HIS A 62 5.17 11.46 37.49
C HIS A 62 6.00 12.13 36.41
N ALA A 63 6.39 11.36 35.40
CA ALA A 63 7.22 11.81 34.30
C ALA A 63 6.87 11.05 33.03
N ARG A 64 7.33 11.56 31.89
CA ARG A 64 7.27 10.87 30.59
C ARG A 64 8.59 10.99 29.87
N LEU A 65 8.88 10.00 29.03
CA LEU A 65 10.01 9.96 28.11
C LEU A 65 9.49 10.14 26.69
N GLU A 66 10.07 11.08 25.95
CA GLU A 66 9.80 11.32 24.53
C GLU A 66 11.05 10.99 23.72
N ARG A 67 10.90 10.13 22.71
CA ARG A 67 12.01 9.74 21.85
C ARG A 67 12.32 10.85 20.84
N THR A 68 13.59 11.19 20.70
CA THR A 68 14.10 12.17 19.71
C THR A 68 15.07 11.48 18.75
N ASP A 69 15.47 12.18 17.69
CA ASP A 69 16.41 11.68 16.68
C ASP A 69 17.80 11.34 17.24
N THR A 70 18.12 11.80 18.46
CA THR A 70 19.43 11.62 19.10
C THR A 70 19.38 10.96 20.48
N GLY A 71 18.19 10.62 21.01
CA GLY A 71 18.05 9.98 22.31
C GLY A 71 16.65 10.12 22.92
N TRP A 72 16.58 10.49 24.19
CA TRP A 72 15.34 10.66 24.94
C TRP A 72 15.31 12.01 25.65
N ASN A 73 14.19 12.70 25.57
CA ASN A 73 13.87 13.79 26.50
C ASN A 73 13.09 13.22 27.68
N LEU A 74 13.40 13.70 28.87
CA LEU A 74 12.68 13.43 30.10
C LEU A 74 11.87 14.68 30.47
N ILE A 75 10.59 14.49 30.78
CA ILE A 75 9.67 15.58 31.14
C ILE A 75 8.99 15.23 32.46
N ASP A 76 9.13 16.08 33.47
CA ASP A 76 8.34 15.98 34.71
C ASP A 76 6.92 16.48 34.46
N MET A 77 5.90 15.70 34.85
CA MET A 77 4.49 16.00 34.56
C MET A 77 3.79 16.76 35.70
N GLY A 78 4.50 17.67 36.37
CA GLY A 78 3.99 18.41 37.54
C GLY A 78 3.99 17.55 38.81
N SER A 79 5.02 16.74 39.02
CA SER A 79 5.09 15.84 40.17
C SER A 79 5.35 16.59 41.47
N LEU A 80 4.66 16.21 42.55
CA LEU A 80 4.74 16.92 43.84
C LEU A 80 6.15 16.92 44.46
N ASN A 81 6.94 15.88 44.22
CA ASN A 81 8.30 15.73 44.78
C ASN A 81 9.41 16.05 43.78
N GLY A 82 9.05 16.35 42.52
CA GLY A 82 9.98 16.60 41.42
C GLY A 82 10.64 15.34 40.85
N THR A 83 11.10 15.49 39.61
CA THR A 83 12.07 14.61 38.95
C THR A 83 13.43 15.32 38.92
N TYR A 84 14.51 14.59 39.16
CA TYR A 84 15.88 15.12 39.17
C TYR A 84 16.75 14.38 38.17
N LEU A 85 17.53 15.09 37.35
CA LEU A 85 18.53 14.54 36.43
C LEU A 85 19.93 14.98 36.90
N GLU A 86 20.83 14.03 37.15
CA GLU A 86 22.16 14.29 37.73
C GLU A 86 22.12 15.16 39.02
N GLY A 87 21.04 15.04 39.80
CA GLY A 87 20.81 15.82 41.02
C GLY A 87 20.18 17.20 40.83
N SER A 88 20.06 17.70 39.59
CA SER A 88 19.35 18.94 39.27
C SER A 88 17.86 18.67 39.10
N GLN A 89 16.99 19.44 39.78
CA GLN A 89 15.54 19.29 39.63
C GLN A 89 15.08 19.83 38.26
N LEU A 90 14.24 19.06 37.57
CA LEU A 90 13.63 19.48 36.31
C LEU A 90 12.48 20.45 36.54
N LEU A 91 12.24 21.34 35.58
CA LEU A 91 11.03 22.16 35.54
C LEU A 91 9.87 21.33 34.97
N ALA A 92 8.69 21.47 35.58
CA ALA A 92 7.49 20.78 35.12
C ALA A 92 7.14 21.18 33.66
N ASP A 93 6.69 20.19 32.89
CA ASP A 93 6.31 20.27 31.47
C ASP A 93 7.40 20.79 30.51
N MET A 94 8.65 20.98 30.96
CA MET A 94 9.78 21.34 30.12
C MET A 94 10.57 20.09 29.67
N PRO A 95 10.78 19.88 28.35
CA PRO A 95 11.57 18.75 27.87
C PRO A 95 13.08 18.92 28.10
N GLU A 96 13.69 18.00 28.86
CA GLU A 96 15.11 18.03 29.18
C GLU A 96 15.85 16.82 28.58
N PRO A 97 16.91 17.02 27.76
CA PRO A 97 17.63 15.92 27.11
C PRO A 97 18.36 15.01 28.12
N TRP A 98 17.91 13.77 28.22
CA TRP A 98 18.56 12.71 29.00
C TRP A 98 19.55 11.96 28.11
N LYS A 99 20.76 11.66 28.62
CA LYS A 99 21.82 10.93 27.89
C LYS A 99 22.10 9.55 28.53
N PRO A 100 22.61 8.56 27.77
CA PRO A 100 22.90 7.24 28.32
C PRO A 100 23.92 7.31 29.46
N GLY A 101 23.65 6.57 30.54
CA GLY A 101 24.47 6.50 31.74
C GLY A 101 24.22 7.61 32.76
N GLN A 102 23.41 8.63 32.44
CA GLN A 102 22.97 9.61 33.43
C GLN A 102 21.89 9.05 34.35
N LEU A 103 21.93 9.45 35.62
CA LEU A 103 21.01 9.04 36.67
C LEU A 103 19.85 10.03 36.81
N VAL A 104 18.65 9.48 36.80
CA VAL A 104 17.39 10.18 37.07
C VAL A 104 16.85 9.70 38.40
N LYS A 105 16.38 10.61 39.26
CA LYS A 105 15.75 10.27 40.53
C LYS A 105 14.31 10.77 40.56
N LEU A 106 13.38 9.91 40.98
CA LEU A 106 11.99 10.26 41.26
C LEU A 106 11.48 9.42 42.44
N GLY A 107 10.97 10.07 43.49
CA GLY A 107 10.65 9.41 44.76
C GLY A 107 11.85 8.64 45.34
N GLU A 108 11.61 7.41 45.79
CA GLU A 108 12.66 6.46 46.22
C GLU A 108 13.44 5.78 45.08
N TYR A 109 13.08 6.01 43.80
CA TYR A 109 13.68 5.31 42.66
C TYR A 109 14.82 6.10 42.01
N THR A 110 15.86 5.37 41.59
CA THR A 110 16.87 5.85 40.64
C THR A 110 16.75 5.06 39.33
N LEU A 111 16.63 5.79 38.22
CA LEU A 111 16.55 5.27 36.86
C LEU A 111 17.86 5.61 36.12
N GLU A 112 18.34 4.68 35.30
CA GLU A 112 19.57 4.83 34.54
C GLU A 112 19.32 4.32 33.12
N TRP A 113 19.28 5.22 32.12
CA TRP A 113 19.16 4.80 30.72
C TRP A 113 20.48 4.16 30.25
N ARG A 114 20.41 2.92 29.80
CA ARG A 114 21.50 2.24 29.09
C ARG A 114 21.07 1.97 27.66
N SER A 115 21.91 2.36 26.71
CA SER A 115 21.69 1.95 25.33
C SER A 115 22.05 0.48 25.13
N GLY A 116 21.25 -0.25 24.36
CA GLY A 116 21.52 -1.65 24.01
C GLY A 116 22.86 -1.84 23.28
N LEU A 117 23.32 -0.79 22.59
CA LEU A 117 24.60 -0.76 21.86
C LEU A 117 25.86 -0.80 22.75
N ALA A 118 25.74 -0.65 24.08
CA ALA A 118 26.88 -0.37 24.95
C ALA A 118 27.49 -1.58 25.69
N GLN A 119 26.96 -2.80 25.57
CA GLN A 119 27.40 -3.96 26.37
C GLN A 119 27.99 -5.15 25.58
N LYS A 120 29.01 -4.88 24.75
CA LYS A 120 30.04 -5.92 24.49
C LYS A 120 31.39 -5.34 24.04
N ALA A 121 32.28 -5.12 25.00
CA ALA A 121 33.70 -4.91 24.74
C ALA A 121 34.49 -6.17 25.15
N PRO A 122 34.88 -7.06 24.21
CA PRO A 122 35.87 -8.09 24.49
C PRO A 122 37.24 -7.46 24.70
N LYS A 123 37.95 -7.97 25.71
CA LYS A 123 39.33 -7.60 26.05
C LYS A 123 40.27 -7.81 24.86
N ALA A 124 41.25 -6.91 24.72
CA ALA A 124 42.10 -6.76 23.53
C ALA A 124 42.65 -8.07 22.93
N ALA A 125 42.48 -8.22 21.62
CA ALA A 125 43.17 -9.18 20.78
C ALA A 125 43.88 -8.44 19.64
N MET A 126 45.04 -8.96 19.23
CA MET A 126 46.02 -8.32 18.36
C MET A 126 45.48 -8.10 16.92
N PRO A 127 45.88 -7.04 16.18
CA PRO A 127 45.37 -6.80 14.83
C PRO A 127 45.81 -7.90 13.85
N PRO A 128 44.97 -8.31 12.90
CA PRO A 128 45.43 -9.08 11.74
C PRO A 128 46.34 -8.21 10.86
N PRO A 129 47.21 -8.82 10.01
CA PRO A 129 48.14 -8.06 9.20
C PRO A 129 47.41 -7.14 8.22
N VAL A 130 47.71 -5.84 8.32
CA VAL A 130 47.41 -4.89 7.25
C VAL A 130 48.24 -5.30 6.04
N VAL A 131 47.58 -5.63 4.93
CA VAL A 131 48.26 -5.80 3.64
C VAL A 131 48.54 -4.39 3.12
N ASP A 132 49.73 -3.88 3.46
CA ASP A 132 50.24 -2.62 2.94
C ASP A 132 50.74 -2.81 1.50
N THR A 133 50.07 -2.16 0.55
CA THR A 133 50.55 -1.99 -0.84
C THR A 133 50.34 -0.57 -1.35
N GLY A 134 50.07 0.41 -0.48
CA GLY A 134 49.55 1.70 -0.96
C GLY A 134 49.59 2.82 0.08
N ARG A 135 50.13 3.97 -0.34
CA ARG A 135 50.16 5.24 0.41
C ARG A 135 48.78 5.93 0.49
N LEU A 136 47.70 5.17 0.45
CA LEU A 136 46.33 5.60 0.65
C LEU A 136 45.76 4.73 1.77
N TYR A 137 45.40 5.34 2.89
CA TYR A 137 44.91 4.64 4.07
C TYR A 137 43.40 4.86 4.22
N MET A 138 42.66 3.83 4.65
CA MET A 138 41.24 3.94 4.96
C MET A 138 40.84 3.12 6.19
N ARG A 139 40.01 3.71 7.05
CA ARG A 139 39.52 3.11 8.30
C ARG A 139 38.04 3.45 8.53
N MET A 140 37.21 2.44 8.79
CA MET A 140 35.80 2.62 9.12
C MET A 140 35.59 2.78 10.63
N GLN A 141 34.64 3.63 11.04
CA GLN A 141 34.09 3.67 12.40
C GLN A 141 32.56 3.90 12.40
N PRO A 142 31.78 3.14 13.20
CA PRO A 142 32.15 1.86 13.82
C PRO A 142 32.34 0.78 12.74
N THR A 143 33.16 -0.25 12.99
CA THR A 143 33.30 -1.39 12.03
C THR A 143 32.14 -2.40 12.12
N GLN A 144 31.26 -2.24 13.11
CA GLN A 144 30.05 -3.04 13.31
C GLN A 144 28.85 -2.09 13.29
N LEU A 145 27.90 -2.39 12.41
CA LEU A 145 26.65 -1.70 12.21
C LEU A 145 25.50 -2.66 12.46
N THR A 146 24.39 -2.13 12.96
CA THR A 146 23.16 -2.88 13.21
C THR A 146 21.98 -2.03 12.76
N THR A 147 21.00 -2.64 12.08
CA THR A 147 19.79 -1.95 11.61
C THR A 147 18.61 -2.89 11.44
N HIS A 148 17.42 -2.34 11.25
CA HIS A 148 16.27 -3.06 10.72
C HIS A 148 16.15 -2.85 9.22
N ALA A 149 15.57 -3.83 8.52
CA ALA A 149 15.14 -3.66 7.15
C ALA A 149 14.20 -2.45 7.01
N GLY A 150 14.57 -1.51 6.14
CA GLY A 150 13.94 -0.20 5.94
C GLY A 150 14.63 0.98 6.63
N LEU A 151 15.50 0.74 7.61
CA LEU A 151 16.13 1.80 8.40
C LEU A 151 17.62 2.00 8.03
N PRO A 152 18.13 3.24 8.06
CA PRO A 152 19.53 3.55 7.80
C PRO A 152 20.44 3.18 8.97
N ALA A 153 21.61 2.61 8.66
CA ALA A 153 22.75 2.43 9.56
C ALA A 153 23.88 3.38 9.13
N GLN A 154 24.40 4.22 10.02
CA GLN A 154 25.39 5.24 9.68
C GLN A 154 26.80 4.90 10.20
N ALA A 155 27.81 5.18 9.38
CA ALA A 155 29.23 5.08 9.72
C ALA A 155 30.04 6.19 9.06
N VAL A 156 31.30 6.31 9.44
CA VAL A 156 32.28 7.18 8.78
C VAL A 156 33.47 6.39 8.26
N LEU A 157 34.03 6.83 7.13
CA LEU A 157 35.32 6.42 6.61
C LEU A 157 36.32 7.54 6.85
N GLU A 158 37.35 7.27 7.66
CA GLU A 158 38.55 8.09 7.66
C GLU A 158 39.45 7.67 6.50
N ILE A 159 39.78 8.59 5.60
CA ILE A 159 40.65 8.34 4.45
C ILE A 159 41.82 9.32 4.51
N GLU A 160 43.03 8.82 4.32
CA GLU A 160 44.26 9.61 4.43
C GLU A 160 45.19 9.36 3.24
N ASN A 161 45.56 10.45 2.54
CA ASN A 161 46.50 10.39 1.43
C ASN A 161 47.94 10.58 1.93
N GLN A 162 48.66 9.49 2.10
CA GLN A 162 50.08 9.49 2.49
C GLN A 162 51.04 9.60 1.28
N THR A 163 50.53 9.81 0.05
CA THR A 163 51.40 10.10 -1.10
C THR A 163 51.93 11.54 -1.06
N GLY A 164 52.99 11.81 -1.85
CA GLY A 164 53.48 13.18 -2.08
C GLY A 164 52.72 13.93 -3.18
N ARG A 165 51.54 13.47 -3.61
CA ARG A 165 50.75 14.08 -4.70
C ARG A 165 49.26 14.16 -4.35
N GLY A 166 48.51 15.01 -5.04
CA GLY A 166 47.05 15.00 -4.91
C GLY A 166 46.45 13.73 -5.52
N LEU A 167 45.41 13.18 -4.89
CA LEU A 167 44.62 12.06 -5.39
C LEU A 167 43.14 12.46 -5.56
N SER A 168 42.50 11.93 -6.59
CA SER A 168 41.04 11.85 -6.69
C SER A 168 40.66 10.40 -6.41
N VAL A 169 39.71 10.18 -5.50
CA VAL A 169 39.36 8.87 -4.97
C VAL A 169 37.86 8.64 -5.10
N THR A 170 37.49 7.52 -5.70
CA THR A 170 36.12 7.00 -5.76
C THR A 170 35.92 5.89 -4.72
N LEU A 171 34.71 5.79 -4.17
CA LEU A 171 34.34 4.80 -3.16
C LEU A 171 33.38 3.74 -3.71
N GLY A 172 33.57 2.50 -3.27
CA GLY A 172 32.72 1.35 -3.62
C GLY A 172 32.50 0.42 -2.43
N VAL A 173 31.52 -0.48 -2.58
CA VAL A 173 31.19 -1.50 -1.57
C VAL A 173 31.11 -2.89 -2.19
N MET A 174 31.55 -3.89 -1.43
CA MET A 174 31.45 -5.32 -1.77
C MET A 174 30.86 -6.10 -0.59
N GLY A 175 30.13 -7.19 -0.88
CA GLY A 175 29.56 -8.09 0.14
C GLY A 175 28.13 -7.74 0.58
N ILE A 176 27.67 -6.52 0.29
CA ILE A 176 26.26 -6.12 0.33
C ILE A 176 25.87 -5.42 -0.99
N PRO A 177 24.58 -5.38 -1.37
CA PRO A 177 24.15 -4.71 -2.60
C PRO A 177 24.50 -3.20 -2.60
N PRO A 178 25.16 -2.68 -3.65
CA PRO A 178 25.60 -1.28 -3.68
C PRO A 178 24.47 -0.25 -3.52
N GLN A 179 23.26 -0.57 -4.00
CA GLN A 179 22.08 0.29 -3.87
C GLN A 179 21.56 0.45 -2.43
N TRP A 180 22.09 -0.32 -1.46
CA TRP A 180 21.83 -0.06 -0.04
C TRP A 180 22.73 1.05 0.52
N VAL A 181 23.80 1.44 -0.18
CA VAL A 181 24.86 2.29 0.38
C VAL A 181 24.87 3.67 -0.27
N ALA A 182 24.59 4.70 0.53
CA ALA A 182 24.71 6.10 0.15
C ALA A 182 26.00 6.69 0.74
N VAL A 183 26.79 7.38 -0.08
CA VAL A 183 28.09 7.97 0.29
C VAL A 183 28.16 9.39 -0.25
N GLU A 184 28.41 10.38 0.61
CA GLU A 184 28.53 11.78 0.20
C GLU A 184 29.81 12.42 0.76
N PRO A 185 30.65 13.05 -0.07
CA PRO A 185 30.60 13.10 -1.54
C PRO A 185 31.10 11.80 -2.19
N GLY A 186 30.54 11.42 -3.34
CA GLY A 186 30.93 10.20 -4.08
C GLY A 186 32.31 10.27 -4.79
N LEU A 187 32.87 11.47 -4.95
CA LEU A 187 34.23 11.71 -5.43
C LEU A 187 34.96 12.60 -4.43
N ILE A 188 36.14 12.17 -3.99
CA ILE A 188 36.90 12.85 -2.92
C ILE A 188 38.26 13.29 -3.46
N HIS A 189 38.56 14.58 -3.33
CA HIS A 189 39.89 15.11 -3.64
C HIS A 189 40.72 15.22 -2.35
N LEU A 190 41.89 14.57 -2.33
CA LEU A 190 42.81 14.53 -1.21
C LEU A 190 44.15 15.15 -1.60
N SER A 191 44.51 16.27 -0.99
CA SER A 191 45.86 16.82 -1.04
C SER A 191 46.88 15.87 -0.37
N PRO A 192 48.20 16.03 -0.64
CA PRO A 192 49.24 15.30 0.08
C PRO A 192 49.08 15.46 1.61
N GLN A 193 49.22 14.35 2.34
CA GLN A 193 49.09 14.27 3.80
C GLN A 193 47.71 14.68 4.35
N GLN A 194 46.70 14.87 3.50
CA GLN A 194 45.36 15.23 3.93
C GLN A 194 44.60 14.01 4.45
N LYS A 195 43.99 14.16 5.63
CA LYS A 195 42.99 13.26 6.20
C LYS A 195 41.59 13.86 6.04
N VAL A 196 40.63 13.06 5.58
CA VAL A 196 39.21 13.42 5.44
C VAL A 196 38.34 12.36 6.13
N VAL A 197 37.21 12.80 6.68
CA VAL A 197 36.18 11.92 7.23
C VAL A 197 34.96 12.00 6.32
N VAL A 198 34.52 10.86 5.78
CA VAL A 198 33.42 10.76 4.83
C VAL A 198 32.29 9.95 5.47
N PRO A 199 31.12 10.54 5.75
CA PRO A 199 29.97 9.79 6.24
C PRO A 199 29.39 8.90 5.14
N PHE A 200 28.87 7.75 5.54
CA PHE A 200 28.08 6.90 4.68
C PHE A 200 26.95 6.21 5.44
N THR A 201 25.90 5.88 4.70
CA THR A 201 24.69 5.23 5.23
C THR A 201 24.48 3.92 4.50
N ILE A 202 24.09 2.87 5.24
CA ILE A 202 23.61 1.60 4.70
C ILE A 202 22.14 1.43 5.08
N GLN A 203 21.24 1.45 4.10
CA GLN A 203 19.80 1.26 4.28
C GLN A 203 19.33 0.05 3.46
N PRO A 204 19.29 -1.16 4.05
CA PRO A 204 18.64 -2.30 3.45
C PRO A 204 17.13 -2.02 3.30
N PRO A 205 16.46 -2.42 2.21
CA PRO A 205 15.02 -2.20 2.02
C PRO A 205 14.20 -3.01 3.03
N ARG A 206 12.98 -2.57 3.35
CA ARG A 206 12.04 -3.33 4.20
C ARG A 206 11.38 -4.47 3.41
N HIS A 207 12.17 -5.46 3.04
CA HIS A 207 11.77 -6.55 2.15
C HIS A 207 12.48 -7.86 2.53
N HIS A 208 11.92 -9.02 2.17
CA HIS A 208 12.49 -10.33 2.50
C HIS A 208 13.92 -10.53 1.93
N SER A 209 14.28 -9.80 0.87
CA SER A 209 15.63 -9.80 0.28
C SER A 209 16.71 -9.19 1.17
N ALA A 210 16.35 -8.34 2.15
CA ALA A 210 17.26 -7.85 3.18
C ALA A 210 17.40 -8.87 4.31
N ALA A 211 17.87 -10.08 3.98
CA ALA A 211 17.89 -11.25 4.86
C ALA A 211 18.43 -10.95 6.26
N ALA A 212 17.75 -11.43 7.29
CA ALA A 212 18.15 -11.21 8.68
C ALA A 212 19.46 -11.93 9.03
N GLY A 213 20.25 -11.34 9.91
CA GLY A 213 21.54 -11.87 10.38
C GLY A 213 22.74 -11.01 10.00
N LEU A 214 23.92 -11.61 10.04
CA LEU A 214 25.21 -10.94 9.90
C LEU A 214 25.70 -10.95 8.45
N HIS A 215 25.85 -9.78 7.86
CA HIS A 215 26.45 -9.55 6.55
C HIS A 215 27.87 -9.00 6.72
N GLN A 216 28.84 -9.63 6.07
CA GLN A 216 30.22 -9.12 6.00
C GLN A 216 30.37 -8.29 4.73
N PHE A 217 30.84 -7.04 4.86
CA PHE A 217 31.07 -6.17 3.71
C PHE A 217 32.45 -5.53 3.75
N LYS A 218 32.84 -4.93 2.63
CA LYS A 218 34.09 -4.19 2.48
C LYS A 218 33.81 -2.88 1.78
N MET A 219 34.34 -1.79 2.33
CA MET A 219 34.45 -0.53 1.61
C MET A 219 35.80 -0.51 0.89
N GLU A 220 35.81 -0.15 -0.39
CA GLU A 220 37.00 0.05 -1.21
C GLU A 220 37.11 1.52 -1.60
N ALA A 221 38.32 2.08 -1.49
CA ALA A 221 38.68 3.39 -1.98
C ALA A 221 39.71 3.21 -3.09
N ARG A 222 39.45 3.80 -4.26
CA ARG A 222 40.29 3.62 -5.45
C ARG A 222 40.67 4.97 -6.02
N ALA A 223 41.97 5.20 -6.24
CA ALA A 223 42.43 6.40 -6.92
C ALA A 223 42.15 6.34 -8.42
N ASP A 224 41.59 7.41 -8.99
CA ASP A 224 41.26 7.48 -10.43
C ASP A 224 42.51 7.48 -11.32
N LYS A 225 43.66 7.89 -10.78
CA LYS A 225 44.94 8.07 -11.50
C LYS A 225 46.12 7.42 -10.77
N GLY A 226 46.19 6.10 -10.81
CA GLY A 226 47.33 5.34 -10.31
C GLY A 226 46.98 3.89 -10.04
N ALA A 227 47.68 3.30 -9.07
CA ALA A 227 47.44 1.95 -8.57
C ALA A 227 47.05 1.93 -7.09
N GLU A 228 46.94 3.11 -6.46
CA GLU A 228 46.61 3.28 -5.05
C GLU A 228 45.15 2.88 -4.77
N THR A 229 44.98 1.82 -3.99
CA THR A 229 43.70 1.39 -3.42
C THR A 229 43.83 1.22 -1.90
N ALA A 230 42.71 1.36 -1.20
CA ALA A 230 42.58 1.04 0.22
C ALA A 230 41.29 0.24 0.44
N VAL A 231 41.29 -0.69 1.39
CA VAL A 231 40.12 -1.51 1.72
C VAL A 231 39.96 -1.58 3.22
N THR A 232 38.72 -1.46 3.71
CA THR A 232 38.38 -1.64 5.13
C THR A 232 37.15 -2.53 5.27
N ASN A 233 37.13 -3.39 6.29
CA ASN A 233 36.07 -4.39 6.48
C ASN A 233 35.00 -3.85 7.45
N GLY A 234 33.74 -4.10 7.14
CA GLY A 234 32.60 -3.78 7.98
C GLY A 234 31.67 -4.98 8.19
N GLN A 235 30.89 -4.93 9.25
CA GLN A 235 29.87 -5.93 9.58
C GLN A 235 28.53 -5.24 9.72
N LEU A 236 27.50 -5.75 9.05
CA LEU A 236 26.12 -5.24 9.12
C LEU A 236 25.21 -6.34 9.66
N THR A 237 24.66 -6.15 10.85
CA THR A 237 23.63 -7.02 11.40
C THR A 237 22.26 -6.47 11.02
N ILE A 238 21.49 -7.22 10.23
CA ILE A 238 20.11 -6.87 9.89
C ILE A 238 19.19 -7.64 10.85
N HIS A 239 18.40 -6.93 11.65
CA HIS A 239 17.43 -7.56 12.53
C HIS A 239 16.29 -8.24 11.75
N PRO A 240 15.76 -9.37 12.28
CA PRO A 240 14.59 -10.00 11.71
C PRO A 240 13.34 -9.13 11.93
N PHE A 241 12.53 -9.03 10.89
CA PHE A 241 11.12 -8.69 10.96
C PHE A 241 10.30 -9.84 10.40
N SER A 242 9.10 -9.99 10.92
CA SER A 242 8.14 -10.98 10.46
C SER A 242 6.98 -10.25 9.80
N GLN A 243 6.60 -10.71 8.61
CA GLN A 243 5.44 -10.25 7.86
C GLN A 243 4.94 -11.44 7.06
N VAL A 244 3.63 -11.60 6.95
CA VAL A 244 3.01 -12.75 6.29
C VAL A 244 1.84 -12.27 5.46
N PHE A 245 1.89 -12.61 4.17
CA PHE A 245 0.75 -12.50 3.28
C PHE A 245 0.03 -13.86 3.29
N ALA A 246 -1.30 -13.82 3.25
CA ALA A 246 -2.13 -15.00 3.06
C ALA A 246 -3.17 -14.70 1.96
N GLU A 247 -3.74 -15.74 1.36
CA GLU A 247 -4.87 -15.58 0.42
C GLU A 247 -5.66 -16.89 0.33
N ILE A 248 -7.00 -16.80 0.25
CA ILE A 248 -7.88 -17.97 0.08
C ILE A 248 -8.29 -18.11 -1.39
N GLN A 249 -7.90 -19.22 -2.03
CA GLN A 249 -8.23 -19.51 -3.43
C GLN A 249 -9.01 -20.83 -3.58
N PRO A 250 -10.12 -20.87 -4.35
CA PRO A 250 -10.86 -19.72 -4.88
C PRO A 250 -11.64 -19.00 -3.75
N SER A 251 -11.81 -17.69 -3.89
CA SER A 251 -12.81 -16.94 -3.12
C SER A 251 -13.99 -16.57 -4.04
N PRO A 252 -15.24 -16.95 -3.73
CA PRO A 252 -15.66 -17.78 -2.61
C PRO A 252 -15.29 -19.26 -2.77
N LEU A 253 -14.98 -19.93 -1.66
CA LEU A 253 -14.88 -21.39 -1.59
C LEU A 253 -16.23 -22.02 -1.96
N ARG A 254 -16.22 -23.25 -2.48
CA ARG A 254 -17.45 -24.00 -2.80
C ARG A 254 -17.66 -25.12 -1.78
N HIS A 255 -18.89 -25.26 -1.27
CA HIS A 255 -19.27 -26.31 -0.31
C HIS A 255 -18.70 -27.69 -0.67
N GLY A 256 -17.88 -28.25 0.23
CA GLY A 256 -17.30 -29.59 0.12
C GLY A 256 -16.24 -29.77 -0.98
N LYS A 257 -15.82 -28.69 -1.66
CA LYS A 257 -14.66 -28.70 -2.57
C LYS A 257 -13.43 -28.20 -1.83
N ALA A 258 -12.26 -28.70 -2.25
CA ALA A 258 -10.99 -28.18 -1.79
C ALA A 258 -10.73 -26.81 -2.44
N GLY A 259 -10.32 -25.87 -1.60
CA GLY A 259 -9.50 -24.74 -1.99
C GLY A 259 -8.17 -24.79 -1.24
N GLU A 260 -7.48 -23.68 -1.29
CA GLU A 260 -6.11 -23.49 -0.86
C GLU A 260 -6.01 -22.18 -0.08
N VAL A 261 -5.20 -22.17 0.97
CA VAL A 261 -4.65 -20.95 1.55
C VAL A 261 -3.21 -20.86 1.06
N LYS A 262 -2.93 -19.87 0.22
CA LYS A 262 -1.56 -19.49 -0.12
C LYS A 262 -1.02 -18.62 1.00
N LEU A 263 0.19 -18.90 1.46
CA LEU A 263 0.87 -18.17 2.52
C LEU A 263 2.27 -17.83 2.05
N VAL A 264 2.68 -16.57 2.15
CA VAL A 264 4.00 -16.09 1.73
C VAL A 264 4.69 -15.39 2.90
N ASN A 265 5.93 -15.78 3.19
CA ASN A 265 6.76 -15.11 4.18
C ASN A 265 7.36 -13.83 3.59
N GLU A 266 6.74 -12.69 3.85
CA GLU A 266 7.28 -11.38 3.48
C GLU A 266 8.33 -10.86 4.47
N GLY A 267 8.51 -11.55 5.61
CA GLY A 267 9.58 -11.30 6.57
C GLY A 267 10.96 -11.62 5.99
N ASN A 268 12.00 -10.99 6.53
CA ASN A 268 13.40 -11.30 6.20
C ASN A 268 14.02 -12.40 7.08
N GLY A 269 13.23 -13.00 7.99
CA GLY A 269 13.63 -14.10 8.87
C GLY A 269 12.95 -15.44 8.53
N ARG A 270 13.52 -16.54 9.04
CA ARG A 270 12.84 -17.84 9.07
C ARG A 270 11.70 -17.77 10.09
N ASN A 271 10.49 -18.08 9.66
CA ASN A 271 9.29 -17.93 10.47
C ASN A 271 8.46 -19.22 10.52
N ARG A 272 7.72 -19.40 11.61
CA ARG A 272 6.75 -20.49 11.80
C ARG A 272 5.36 -19.87 11.85
N PHE A 273 4.51 -20.25 10.89
CA PHE A 273 3.17 -19.70 10.74
C PHE A 273 2.12 -20.78 11.00
N SER A 274 1.14 -20.47 11.85
CA SER A 274 -0.03 -21.30 12.11
C SER A 274 -1.29 -20.62 11.59
N ALA A 275 -2.08 -21.34 10.81
CA ALA A 275 -3.31 -20.85 10.20
C ALA A 275 -4.54 -21.48 10.87
N THR A 276 -5.52 -20.64 11.18
CA THR A 276 -6.78 -21.02 11.81
C THR A 276 -7.94 -20.39 11.05
N VAL A 277 -9.07 -21.10 10.96
CA VAL A 277 -10.25 -20.66 10.22
C VAL A 277 -11.49 -20.81 11.10
N SER A 278 -12.31 -19.77 11.14
CA SER A 278 -13.49 -19.69 12.01
C SER A 278 -14.60 -18.86 11.39
N ASP A 279 -15.86 -19.25 11.59
CA ASP A 279 -17.03 -18.44 11.26
C ASP A 279 -17.87 -18.12 12.51
N VAL A 280 -18.42 -16.91 12.56
CA VAL A 280 -19.04 -16.35 13.79
C VAL A 280 -20.26 -17.17 14.23
N ASP A 281 -21.09 -17.60 13.28
CA ASP A 281 -22.35 -18.32 13.54
C ASP A 281 -22.17 -19.84 13.65
N ASN A 282 -20.94 -20.36 13.52
CA ASN A 282 -20.62 -21.80 13.51
C ASN A 282 -21.48 -22.60 12.50
N GLU A 283 -21.80 -22.00 11.36
CA GLU A 283 -22.51 -22.60 10.24
C GLU A 283 -21.59 -23.45 9.35
N ILE A 284 -20.26 -23.38 9.49
CA ILE A 284 -19.30 -24.11 8.65
C ILE A 284 -18.50 -25.14 9.49
N VAL A 285 -18.19 -26.28 8.88
CA VAL A 285 -17.16 -27.21 9.34
C VAL A 285 -15.96 -27.09 8.40
N PHE A 286 -14.80 -26.72 8.96
CA PHE A 286 -13.54 -26.61 8.21
C PHE A 286 -12.66 -27.85 8.38
N GLU A 287 -11.96 -28.21 7.32
CA GLU A 287 -10.91 -29.23 7.28
C GLU A 287 -9.68 -28.57 6.64
N MET A 288 -8.62 -28.33 7.42
CA MET A 288 -7.40 -27.64 6.98
C MET A 288 -6.16 -28.51 7.21
N SER A 289 -5.26 -28.58 6.23
CA SER A 289 -4.02 -29.38 6.32
C SER A 289 -2.91 -28.88 5.37
N PRO A 290 -1.67 -28.67 5.86
CA PRO A 290 -1.29 -28.60 7.27
C PRO A 290 -1.95 -27.37 7.96
N THR A 291 -1.91 -27.31 9.29
CA THR A 291 -2.34 -26.12 10.07
C THR A 291 -1.17 -25.24 10.50
N GLU A 292 0.06 -25.73 10.42
CA GLU A 292 1.29 -24.99 10.69
C GLU A 292 2.31 -25.28 9.58
N VAL A 293 3.09 -24.27 9.22
CA VAL A 293 4.20 -24.36 8.26
C VAL A 293 5.39 -23.55 8.75
N GLU A 294 6.60 -24.04 8.49
CA GLU A 294 7.85 -23.32 8.71
C GLU A 294 8.41 -22.88 7.36
N SER A 295 8.79 -21.61 7.26
CA SER A 295 8.97 -20.90 5.99
C SER A 295 10.20 -20.01 6.02
N MET A 296 10.99 -20.04 4.94
CA MET A 296 12.15 -19.17 4.73
C MET A 296 11.71 -17.79 4.15
N PRO A 297 12.54 -16.74 4.22
CA PRO A 297 12.23 -15.43 3.63
C PRO A 297 11.87 -15.54 2.13
N GLY A 298 10.72 -14.98 1.74
CA GLY A 298 10.20 -15.02 0.36
C GLY A 298 9.60 -16.36 -0.07
N GLU A 299 9.57 -17.38 0.79
CA GLU A 299 9.01 -18.69 0.47
C GLU A 299 7.48 -18.67 0.52
N ALA A 300 6.85 -19.41 -0.42
CA ALA A 300 5.40 -19.56 -0.54
C ALA A 300 4.96 -21.00 -0.25
N HIS A 301 3.93 -21.15 0.58
CA HIS A 301 3.35 -22.45 0.93
C HIS A 301 1.85 -22.49 0.64
N THR A 302 1.36 -23.68 0.33
CA THR A 302 -0.06 -23.95 0.06
C THR A 302 -0.62 -24.88 1.13
N MET A 303 -1.67 -24.43 1.83
CA MET A 303 -2.38 -25.21 2.84
C MET A 303 -3.78 -25.57 2.30
N ARG A 304 -4.15 -26.85 2.28
CA ARG A 304 -5.46 -27.31 1.76
C ARG A 304 -6.56 -26.88 2.73
N LEU A 305 -7.64 -26.31 2.23
CA LEU A 305 -8.80 -25.87 3.01
C LEU A 305 -10.11 -26.34 2.38
N ILE A 306 -10.96 -27.05 3.14
CA ILE A 306 -12.33 -27.43 2.73
C ILE A 306 -13.33 -26.85 3.73
N GLY A 307 -14.30 -26.09 3.23
CA GLY A 307 -15.47 -25.64 4.00
C GLY A 307 -16.72 -26.48 3.68
N ARG A 308 -17.38 -27.03 4.70
CA ARG A 308 -18.67 -27.72 4.58
C ARG A 308 -19.73 -27.03 5.45
N ALA A 309 -20.63 -26.27 4.81
CA ALA A 309 -21.79 -25.69 5.48
C ALA A 309 -22.66 -26.78 6.15
N ARG A 310 -22.96 -26.62 7.46
CA ARG A 310 -23.77 -27.52 8.29
C ARG A 310 -25.23 -27.55 7.86
N LYS A 311 -25.76 -26.40 7.42
CA LYS A 311 -27.11 -26.25 6.86
C LYS A 311 -27.00 -25.70 5.43
N ARG A 312 -27.86 -26.18 4.54
CA ARG A 312 -27.97 -25.72 3.15
C ARG A 312 -29.42 -25.33 2.84
N PRO A 313 -29.66 -24.30 2.00
CA PRO A 313 -31.02 -23.97 1.60
C PRO A 313 -31.66 -25.15 0.85
N PHE A 314 -32.93 -25.45 1.14
CA PHE A 314 -33.60 -26.61 0.53
C PHE A 314 -34.06 -26.31 -0.91
N PHE A 315 -34.66 -25.14 -1.10
CA PHE A 315 -34.97 -24.48 -2.36
C PHE A 315 -34.32 -23.07 -2.42
N LEU A 316 -34.51 -22.33 -3.51
CA LEU A 316 -34.00 -20.95 -3.76
C LEU A 316 -32.49 -20.86 -4.14
N ARG A 317 -31.94 -19.64 -4.15
CA ARG A 317 -30.57 -19.31 -4.58
C ARG A 317 -29.53 -19.79 -3.56
N ALA A 318 -28.27 -19.92 -4.00
CA ALA A 318 -27.16 -20.28 -3.12
C ALA A 318 -26.90 -19.19 -2.05
N ARG A 319 -26.49 -19.61 -0.84
CA ARG A 319 -26.12 -18.71 0.26
C ARG A 319 -24.60 -18.51 0.29
N LEU A 320 -24.14 -17.29 0.53
CA LEU A 320 -22.75 -16.99 0.89
C LEU A 320 -22.67 -16.87 2.42
N ILE A 321 -21.76 -17.63 3.03
CA ILE A 321 -21.50 -17.60 4.48
C ILE A 321 -20.08 -17.02 4.67
N PRO A 322 -19.90 -15.88 5.35
CA PRO A 322 -18.58 -15.31 5.60
C PRO A 322 -17.82 -16.12 6.66
N PHE A 323 -16.49 -16.10 6.59
CA PHE A 323 -15.61 -16.68 7.60
C PHE A 323 -14.28 -15.92 7.66
N GLU A 324 -13.55 -16.05 8.75
CA GLU A 324 -12.23 -15.45 8.93
C GLU A 324 -11.12 -16.51 8.84
N LEU A 325 -10.03 -16.16 8.15
CA LEU A 325 -8.73 -16.80 8.21
C LEU A 325 -7.82 -15.93 9.09
N ARG A 326 -7.19 -16.54 10.10
CA ARG A 326 -6.23 -15.90 11.01
C ARG A 326 -4.90 -16.67 10.95
N VAL A 327 -3.83 -15.94 10.64
CA VAL A 327 -2.46 -16.48 10.60
C VAL A 327 -1.66 -15.87 11.76
N ALA A 328 -1.16 -16.73 12.65
CA ALA A 328 -0.24 -16.37 13.72
C ALA A 328 1.19 -16.77 13.35
N GLY A 329 2.21 -16.07 13.88
CA GLY A 329 3.63 -16.29 13.52
C GLY A 329 4.41 -15.02 13.17
N GLY A 330 3.79 -13.85 13.32
CA GLY A 330 4.38 -12.52 13.19
C GLY A 330 3.55 -11.49 13.97
N PRO A 331 3.80 -10.17 13.81
CA PRO A 331 2.85 -9.14 14.26
C PRO A 331 1.47 -9.45 13.66
N THR A 332 0.41 -9.35 14.47
CA THR A 332 -0.93 -9.84 14.12
C THR A 332 -1.45 -9.18 12.83
N ALA A 333 -1.41 -9.93 11.73
CA ALA A 333 -2.06 -9.55 10.48
C ALA A 333 -3.57 -9.42 10.72
N ALA A 334 -4.20 -8.49 9.99
CA ALA A 334 -5.65 -8.36 10.02
C ALA A 334 -6.31 -9.69 9.57
N PRO A 335 -7.39 -10.15 10.23
CA PRO A 335 -8.09 -11.37 9.83
C PRO A 335 -8.61 -11.23 8.40
N GLN A 336 -8.33 -12.21 7.55
CA GLN A 336 -8.78 -12.20 6.17
C GLN A 336 -10.19 -12.78 6.05
N VAL A 337 -11.09 -12.04 5.40
CA VAL A 337 -12.49 -12.44 5.25
C VAL A 337 -12.67 -13.31 4.00
N GLY A 338 -12.90 -14.60 4.20
CA GLY A 338 -13.34 -15.54 3.18
C GLY A 338 -14.86 -15.63 3.08
N ARG A 339 -15.35 -16.25 2.00
CA ARG A 339 -16.77 -16.57 1.81
C ARG A 339 -16.94 -18.01 1.33
N LEU A 340 -17.91 -18.74 1.86
CA LEU A 340 -18.30 -20.08 1.41
C LEU A 340 -19.63 -20.03 0.65
N LEU A 341 -19.63 -20.47 -0.60
CA LEU A 341 -20.82 -20.66 -1.42
C LEU A 341 -21.47 -22.01 -1.10
N ALA A 342 -22.62 -21.96 -0.42
CA ALA A 342 -23.48 -23.08 -0.09
C ALA A 342 -24.65 -23.18 -1.10
N PRO A 343 -24.59 -24.12 -2.09
CA PRO A 343 -25.67 -24.30 -3.06
C PRO A 343 -26.91 -24.94 -2.43
N PRO A 344 -28.10 -24.74 -3.02
CA PRO A 344 -29.32 -25.40 -2.54
C PRO A 344 -29.22 -26.93 -2.64
N ILE A 345 -30.08 -27.64 -1.90
CA ILE A 345 -30.12 -29.11 -1.89
C ILE A 345 -30.76 -29.63 -3.18
N LEU A 346 -31.92 -29.09 -3.58
CA LEU A 346 -32.46 -29.30 -4.93
C LEU A 346 -32.06 -28.14 -5.86
N SER A 347 -31.55 -28.47 -7.04
CA SER A 347 -31.30 -27.47 -8.08
C SER A 347 -32.60 -27.12 -8.82
N ILE A 348 -32.71 -25.88 -9.30
CA ILE A 348 -33.86 -25.46 -10.11
C ILE A 348 -33.99 -26.26 -11.41
N TRP A 349 -32.86 -26.71 -11.97
CA TRP A 349 -32.82 -27.57 -13.15
C TRP A 349 -33.36 -28.98 -12.87
N LEU A 350 -33.11 -29.55 -11.68
CA LEU A 350 -33.71 -30.83 -11.29
C LEU A 350 -35.22 -30.68 -11.09
N LEU A 351 -35.68 -29.57 -10.49
CA LEU A 351 -37.10 -29.25 -10.38
C LEU A 351 -37.74 -29.08 -11.77
N LEU A 352 -37.13 -28.34 -12.69
CA LEU A 352 -37.63 -28.18 -14.06
C LEU A 352 -37.63 -29.50 -14.83
N ALA A 353 -36.60 -30.33 -14.68
CA ALA A 353 -36.52 -31.66 -15.31
C ALA A 353 -37.60 -32.64 -14.80
N ILE A 354 -38.14 -32.42 -13.60
CA ILE A 354 -39.28 -33.17 -13.07
C ILE A 354 -40.61 -32.51 -13.48
N LEU A 355 -40.74 -31.19 -13.34
CA LEU A 355 -41.99 -30.45 -13.52
C LEU A 355 -42.39 -30.26 -15.00
N LEU A 356 -41.43 -30.06 -15.92
CA LEU A 356 -41.72 -29.91 -17.35
C LEU A 356 -42.35 -31.15 -17.98
N PRO A 357 -41.83 -32.39 -17.82
CA PRO A 357 -42.51 -33.57 -18.34
C PRO A 357 -43.84 -33.84 -17.63
N LEU A 358 -43.97 -33.50 -16.35
CA LEU A 358 -45.23 -33.65 -15.60
C LEU A 358 -46.31 -32.67 -16.10
N LEU A 359 -45.93 -31.43 -16.42
CA LEU A 359 -46.77 -30.45 -17.11
C LEU A 359 -47.13 -30.91 -18.53
N PHE A 360 -46.18 -31.51 -19.27
CA PHE A 360 -46.43 -32.04 -20.61
C PHE A 360 -47.41 -33.22 -20.60
N ILE A 361 -47.32 -34.10 -19.59
CA ILE A 361 -48.28 -35.19 -19.36
C ILE A 361 -49.67 -34.62 -19.03
N LEU A 362 -49.76 -33.60 -18.17
CA LEU A 362 -51.03 -32.94 -17.84
C LEU A 362 -51.66 -32.27 -19.08
N LEU A 363 -50.86 -31.57 -19.89
CA LEU A 363 -51.33 -30.98 -21.15
C LEU A 363 -51.80 -32.05 -22.14
N PHE A 364 -51.05 -33.14 -22.29
CA PHE A 364 -51.42 -34.26 -23.16
C PHE A 364 -52.74 -34.92 -22.72
N LEU A 365 -52.94 -35.14 -21.41
CA LEU A 365 -54.19 -35.65 -20.86
C LEU A 365 -55.37 -34.67 -21.06
N SER A 366 -55.12 -33.36 -20.96
CA SER A 366 -56.17 -32.36 -21.22
C SER A 366 -56.55 -32.27 -22.71
N TYR A 367 -55.59 -32.52 -23.61
CA TYR A 367 -55.82 -32.55 -25.06
C TYR A 367 -56.58 -33.80 -25.50
N THR A 368 -56.24 -34.97 -24.95
CA THR A 368 -56.94 -36.23 -25.28
C THR A 368 -58.27 -36.39 -24.57
N GLY A 369 -58.50 -35.71 -23.44
CA GLY A 369 -59.79 -35.65 -22.75
C GLY A 369 -60.82 -34.68 -23.34
N GLY A 370 -60.51 -34.00 -24.45
CA GLY A 370 -61.35 -32.95 -25.05
C GLY A 370 -62.31 -33.39 -26.16
N GLN A 371 -62.29 -34.67 -26.58
CA GLN A 371 -63.20 -35.20 -27.61
C GLN A 371 -64.38 -35.96 -26.98
N ASP A 372 -65.37 -35.23 -26.47
CA ASP A 372 -66.74 -35.73 -26.28
C ASP A 372 -67.71 -34.54 -26.11
N TYR A 373 -68.16 -33.95 -27.23
CA TYR A 373 -69.41 -33.20 -27.25
C TYR A 373 -70.11 -33.35 -28.59
N ALA A 374 -71.39 -33.74 -28.53
CA ALA A 374 -72.15 -34.21 -29.68
C ALA A 374 -72.74 -33.09 -30.55
N ASP A 375 -72.93 -33.45 -31.80
CA ASP A 375 -73.68 -32.78 -32.88
C ASP A 375 -75.09 -32.29 -32.46
N PRO A 376 -75.52 -31.10 -32.92
CA PRO A 376 -76.91 -30.97 -33.31
C PRO A 376 -77.16 -30.22 -34.64
N CYS A 377 -78.25 -30.64 -35.29
CA CYS A 377 -79.02 -29.95 -36.35
C CYS A 377 -78.59 -30.16 -37.81
N THR A 378 -78.91 -31.37 -38.28
CA THR A 378 -79.60 -31.58 -39.56
C THR A 378 -80.56 -30.45 -39.96
N GLY A 379 -80.46 -29.96 -41.20
CA GLY A 379 -81.37 -28.96 -41.78
C GLY A 379 -81.29 -28.92 -43.30
N ILE A 380 -82.31 -29.46 -43.98
CA ILE A 380 -82.38 -29.58 -45.45
C ILE A 380 -82.91 -28.28 -46.06
N PHE A 381 -82.20 -27.67 -47.03
CA PHE A 381 -82.81 -26.83 -48.09
C PHE A 381 -82.02 -26.89 -49.42
N ARG A 382 -82.62 -26.31 -50.48
CA ARG A 382 -82.46 -26.67 -51.91
C ARG A 382 -81.35 -25.93 -52.68
N GLU A 383 -81.11 -26.45 -53.89
CA GLU A 383 -80.51 -25.80 -55.06
C GLU A 383 -80.83 -24.30 -55.21
N GLY A 384 -79.84 -23.49 -55.60
CA GLY A 384 -80.05 -22.11 -56.08
C GLY A 384 -78.87 -21.16 -55.86
N ASP A 385 -78.19 -20.82 -56.95
CA ASP A 385 -77.49 -19.55 -57.22
C ASP A 385 -76.18 -19.14 -56.49
N LEU A 386 -75.08 -19.29 -57.26
CA LEU A 386 -74.05 -18.28 -57.58
C LEU A 386 -73.09 -17.72 -56.50
N GLN A 387 -71.82 -18.16 -56.57
CA GLN A 387 -70.65 -17.38 -57.08
C GLN A 387 -70.47 -15.95 -56.50
N GLU A 388 -69.36 -15.50 -55.88
CA GLU A 388 -67.91 -15.84 -55.92
C GLU A 388 -67.26 -15.33 -54.58
N ALA A 389 -65.97 -15.42 -54.20
CA ALA A 389 -64.71 -15.78 -54.87
C ALA A 389 -63.60 -16.27 -53.90
N CYS A 390 -62.42 -16.54 -54.49
CA CYS A 390 -61.04 -16.76 -54.00
C CYS A 390 -60.67 -16.37 -52.54
N GLU A 391 -60.11 -17.29 -51.73
CA GLU A 391 -58.71 -17.80 -51.72
C GLU A 391 -57.69 -16.81 -51.12
N LEU A 392 -57.11 -17.08 -49.94
CA LEU A 392 -55.99 -18.01 -49.64
C LEU A 392 -54.61 -17.51 -50.11
N GLY A 393 -53.64 -17.43 -49.18
CA GLY A 393 -52.20 -17.46 -49.51
C GLY A 393 -51.72 -18.92 -49.58
N PRO A 394 -50.52 -19.29 -49.08
CA PRO A 394 -49.29 -18.52 -48.86
C PRO A 394 -48.05 -19.25 -49.49
N GLN A 395 -46.81 -18.77 -49.28
CA GLN A 395 -45.63 -19.55 -48.82
C GLN A 395 -44.24 -18.93 -49.18
N ALA A 396 -43.24 -19.37 -48.41
CA ALA A 396 -41.79 -19.13 -48.44
C ALA A 396 -41.11 -19.20 -49.84
N ALA A 397 -39.91 -18.65 -50.10
CA ALA A 397 -38.67 -18.91 -49.35
C ALA A 397 -37.46 -18.01 -49.73
N VAL A 398 -36.50 -17.98 -48.79
CA VAL A 398 -35.03 -17.75 -48.86
C VAL A 398 -34.38 -17.40 -50.22
N ALA A 399 -33.66 -16.27 -50.27
CA ALA A 399 -32.32 -16.12 -50.90
C ALA A 399 -31.66 -14.79 -50.46
N ALA A 400 -30.33 -14.70 -50.51
CA ALA A 400 -29.57 -13.53 -50.09
C ALA A 400 -28.66 -13.00 -51.21
N THR A 401 -28.53 -11.67 -51.36
CA THR A 401 -27.33 -11.05 -51.97
C THR A 401 -27.17 -9.54 -51.71
N ALA A 402 -25.90 -9.16 -51.53
CA ALA A 402 -25.22 -7.96 -52.02
C ALA A 402 -25.44 -6.55 -51.42
N VAL A 403 -24.30 -5.88 -51.27
CA VAL A 403 -24.02 -4.52 -50.78
C VAL A 403 -24.05 -3.52 -51.96
N PRO A 404 -24.15 -2.20 -51.71
CA PRO A 404 -23.26 -1.29 -52.45
C PRO A 404 -22.45 -0.34 -51.55
N THR A 405 -21.18 -0.17 -51.91
CA THR A 405 -20.23 0.76 -51.29
C THR A 405 -20.40 2.16 -51.87
N ALA A 406 -20.27 3.20 -51.04
CA ALA A 406 -20.10 4.58 -51.50
C ALA A 406 -18.76 5.15 -50.98
N THR A 407 -17.91 5.56 -51.92
CA THR A 407 -16.58 6.14 -51.64
C THR A 407 -16.68 7.66 -51.56
N ALA A 408 -16.08 8.28 -50.55
CA ALA A 408 -15.88 9.72 -50.49
C ALA A 408 -14.39 10.04 -50.30
N THR A 409 -13.81 10.74 -51.27
CA THR A 409 -12.43 11.22 -51.27
C THR A 409 -12.36 12.59 -50.61
N ILE A 410 -11.37 12.84 -49.76
CA ILE A 410 -11.04 14.20 -49.29
C ILE A 410 -9.56 14.48 -49.56
N GLU A 411 -9.32 15.67 -50.10
CA GLU A 411 -8.05 16.22 -50.58
C GLU A 411 -7.34 17.01 -49.46
N ALA A 412 -6.00 17.09 -49.51
CA ALA A 412 -5.18 17.68 -48.44
C ALA A 412 -4.65 19.10 -48.78
N PRO A 413 -4.75 20.08 -47.86
CA PRO A 413 -4.06 21.36 -47.96
C PRO A 413 -2.72 21.38 -47.17
N PRO A 414 -1.81 22.35 -47.42
CA PRO A 414 -0.38 22.20 -47.14
C PRO A 414 0.13 22.74 -45.79
N THR A 415 1.30 22.23 -45.40
CA THR A 415 2.13 22.62 -44.24
C THR A 415 2.57 24.09 -44.25
N PRO A 416 2.46 24.82 -43.13
CA PRO A 416 3.23 26.04 -42.88
C PRO A 416 4.51 25.77 -42.06
N THR A 417 5.59 26.48 -42.41
CA THR A 417 6.92 26.40 -41.80
C THR A 417 6.96 27.01 -40.39
N VAL A 418 7.62 26.33 -39.45
CA VAL A 418 7.88 26.85 -38.10
C VAL A 418 9.03 27.87 -38.14
N LEU A 419 8.77 29.10 -37.69
CA LEU A 419 9.80 30.05 -37.26
C LEU A 419 9.97 29.97 -35.75
N ALA A 420 11.19 29.73 -35.29
CA ALA A 420 11.49 29.65 -33.86
C ALA A 420 11.60 31.05 -33.23
N VAL A 421 10.85 31.28 -32.15
CA VAL A 421 11.08 32.40 -31.23
C VAL A 421 11.40 31.80 -29.86
N VAL A 422 12.65 31.96 -29.43
CA VAL A 422 13.09 31.55 -28.09
C VAL A 422 12.71 32.66 -27.12
N ASN A 423 11.77 32.38 -26.22
CA ASN A 423 11.56 33.17 -25.00
C ASN A 423 11.57 32.22 -23.80
N THR A 424 12.62 32.31 -22.99
CA THR A 424 12.71 31.69 -21.67
C THR A 424 11.78 32.41 -20.68
N PRO A 425 10.86 31.74 -19.98
CA PRO A 425 10.15 32.35 -18.86
C PRO A 425 11.05 32.40 -17.62
N GLU A 426 11.08 33.55 -16.94
CA GLU A 426 11.78 33.75 -15.67
C GLU A 426 11.14 32.94 -14.53
N THR A 427 11.98 32.46 -13.61
CA THR A 427 11.54 31.73 -12.43
C THR A 427 10.92 32.70 -11.40
N ILE A 428 9.58 32.72 -11.31
CA ILE A 428 8.88 33.47 -10.27
C ILE A 428 9.05 32.73 -8.93
N VAL A 429 9.86 33.29 -8.03
CA VAL A 429 9.99 32.82 -6.65
C VAL A 429 8.82 33.37 -5.83
N VAL A 430 7.84 32.52 -5.53
CA VAL A 430 6.72 32.87 -4.63
C VAL A 430 7.17 32.61 -3.17
N PRO A 431 7.11 33.61 -2.26
CA PRO A 431 7.44 33.41 -0.85
C PRO A 431 6.33 32.61 -0.14
N PRO A 432 6.67 31.80 0.89
CA PRO A 432 5.70 30.97 1.59
C PRO A 432 4.71 31.84 2.36
N THR A 433 3.50 31.96 1.81
CA THR A 433 2.37 32.64 2.46
C THR A 433 1.62 31.61 3.32
N ALA A 434 1.11 32.02 4.48
CA ALA A 434 0.40 31.13 5.39
C ALA A 434 -0.83 30.47 4.74
N PRO A 435 -1.29 29.28 5.23
CA PRO A 435 -2.42 28.57 4.60
C PRO A 435 -3.71 29.42 4.62
N PRO A 436 -4.48 29.46 3.51
CA PRO A 436 -5.75 30.17 3.50
C PRO A 436 -6.78 29.48 4.39
N ALA A 437 -7.57 30.28 5.11
CA ALA A 437 -8.69 29.79 5.89
C ALA A 437 -9.77 29.22 4.95
N GLY A 438 -10.03 27.91 5.05
CA GLY A 438 -11.02 27.21 4.22
C GLY A 438 -10.65 25.78 3.82
N ALA A 439 -9.37 25.40 3.93
CA ALA A 439 -8.89 24.04 3.63
C ALA A 439 -8.19 23.39 4.84
N GLU A 440 -8.62 22.19 5.21
CA GLU A 440 -8.04 21.37 6.27
C GLU A 440 -6.98 20.41 5.69
N ARG A 441 -5.75 20.45 6.20
CA ARG A 441 -4.65 19.56 5.77
C ARG A 441 -4.69 18.25 6.55
N LEU A 442 -4.79 17.13 5.83
CA LEU A 442 -4.82 15.78 6.38
C LEU A 442 -3.60 15.00 5.87
N VAL A 443 -2.80 14.42 6.77
CA VAL A 443 -1.77 13.43 6.38
C VAL A 443 -2.45 12.08 6.32
N ILE A 444 -2.60 11.53 5.11
CA ILE A 444 -3.30 10.26 4.87
C ILE A 444 -2.38 9.04 4.85
N GLY A 445 -1.06 9.28 4.81
CA GLY A 445 -0.05 8.23 4.91
C GLY A 445 1.36 8.76 4.71
N LYS A 446 2.28 7.81 4.52
CA LYS A 446 3.70 8.06 4.25
C LYS A 446 4.13 7.30 3.00
N SER A 447 5.00 7.91 2.19
CA SER A 447 5.66 7.22 1.08
C SER A 447 6.73 6.23 1.58
N VAL A 448 7.33 5.45 0.67
CA VAL A 448 8.46 4.56 0.97
C VAL A 448 9.64 5.32 1.60
N ASN A 449 9.96 6.52 1.12
CA ASN A 449 10.99 7.39 1.72
C ASN A 449 10.52 8.16 2.98
N GLY A 450 9.26 8.02 3.39
CA GLY A 450 8.71 8.66 4.58
C GLY A 450 8.20 10.10 4.39
N GLU A 451 8.00 10.54 3.14
CA GLU A 451 7.37 11.83 2.84
C GLU A 451 5.86 11.79 3.15
N ASP A 452 5.27 12.91 3.55
CA ASP A 452 3.82 13.00 3.83
C ASP A 452 3.02 12.83 2.54
N ILE A 453 2.08 11.88 2.51
CA ILE A 453 1.01 11.87 1.51
C ILE A 453 -0.14 12.70 2.09
N VAL A 454 -0.51 13.77 1.38
CA VAL A 454 -1.39 14.81 1.91
C VAL A 454 -2.69 14.86 1.14
N ALA A 455 -3.81 14.79 1.86
CA ALA A 455 -5.11 15.21 1.36
C ALA A 455 -5.47 16.59 1.93
N TRP A 456 -6.25 17.36 1.17
CA TRP A 456 -6.86 18.60 1.60
C TRP A 456 -8.37 18.46 1.54
N LYS A 457 -9.05 18.79 2.63
CA LYS A 457 -10.51 18.77 2.76
C LYS A 457 -11.05 20.21 2.69
N ILE A 458 -12.06 20.42 1.86
CA ILE A 458 -12.74 21.72 1.68
C ILE A 458 -14.26 21.46 1.74
N GLY A 459 -14.97 22.20 2.60
CA GLY A 459 -16.38 21.95 2.91
C GLY A 459 -16.60 20.92 4.04
N ASP A 460 -17.86 20.81 4.46
CA ASP A 460 -18.35 19.98 5.57
C ASP A 460 -19.61 19.16 5.23
N GLY A 461 -20.03 19.18 3.96
CA GLY A 461 -21.19 18.44 3.46
C GLY A 461 -21.04 16.92 3.45
N ALA A 462 -22.18 16.22 3.50
CA ALA A 462 -22.26 14.76 3.60
C ALA A 462 -21.82 13.99 2.32
N THR A 463 -22.05 14.56 1.14
CA THR A 463 -21.59 14.04 -0.15
C THR A 463 -20.09 14.29 -0.29
N ARG A 464 -19.29 13.26 -0.60
CA ARG A 464 -17.83 13.41 -0.60
C ARG A 464 -17.27 13.10 -1.99
N LEU A 465 -16.44 13.99 -2.53
CA LEU A 465 -15.80 13.84 -3.84
C LEU A 465 -14.29 13.82 -3.68
N LEU A 466 -13.60 13.00 -4.47
CA LEU A 466 -12.14 12.85 -4.41
C LEU A 466 -11.49 13.23 -5.75
N PHE A 467 -10.46 14.08 -5.69
CA PHE A 467 -9.59 14.41 -6.82
C PHE A 467 -8.14 14.05 -6.48
N VAL A 468 -7.43 13.37 -7.37
CA VAL A 468 -6.08 12.85 -7.13
C VAL A 468 -5.14 13.25 -8.28
N GLY A 469 -3.99 13.84 -7.93
CA GLY A 469 -2.88 14.14 -8.83
C GLY A 469 -1.58 13.45 -8.39
N GLY A 470 -0.50 13.65 -9.15
CA GLY A 470 0.86 13.29 -8.75
C GLY A 470 1.11 11.80 -8.54
N LEU A 471 0.38 10.93 -9.26
CA LEU A 471 0.70 9.50 -9.35
C LEU A 471 2.09 9.26 -9.97
N TYR A 472 2.52 10.11 -10.90
CA TYR A 472 3.87 10.10 -11.50
C TYR A 472 4.48 11.50 -11.37
N ALA A 473 4.74 11.98 -10.16
CA ALA A 473 5.16 13.34 -9.86
C ALA A 473 6.31 13.87 -10.75
N GLY A 474 7.33 13.05 -11.01
CA GLY A 474 8.48 13.44 -11.85
C GLY A 474 8.26 13.35 -13.36
N PHE A 475 7.18 12.71 -13.81
CA PHE A 475 6.83 12.51 -15.23
C PHE A 475 5.59 13.32 -15.64
N SER A 476 4.73 13.63 -14.68
CA SER A 476 3.43 14.32 -14.82
C SER A 476 3.27 15.41 -13.75
N PRO A 477 4.19 16.41 -13.67
CA PRO A 477 4.06 17.52 -12.73
C PRO A 477 2.78 18.34 -12.98
N ASP A 478 2.28 18.38 -14.22
CA ASP A 478 1.02 19.03 -14.60
C ASP A 478 -0.18 18.53 -13.79
N SER A 479 -0.19 17.24 -13.41
CA SER A 479 -1.27 16.66 -12.59
C SER A 479 -1.28 17.19 -11.16
N ILE A 480 -0.09 17.45 -10.60
CA ILE A 480 0.07 18.11 -9.29
C ILE A 480 -0.34 19.57 -9.41
N ALA A 481 0.14 20.27 -10.44
CA ALA A 481 -0.17 21.67 -10.67
C ALA A 481 -1.67 21.92 -10.83
N LEU A 482 -2.39 21.02 -11.53
CA LEU A 482 -3.85 21.07 -11.67
C LEU A 482 -4.57 20.85 -10.34
N ALA A 483 -4.16 19.84 -9.55
CA ALA A 483 -4.77 19.54 -8.27
C ALA A 483 -4.53 20.64 -7.21
N GLU A 484 -3.30 21.18 -7.14
CA GLU A 484 -2.98 22.35 -6.32
C GLU A 484 -3.76 23.58 -6.76
N SER A 485 -3.87 23.83 -8.07
CA SER A 485 -4.68 24.93 -8.60
C SER A 485 -6.15 24.79 -8.20
N LEU A 486 -6.73 23.59 -8.28
CA LEU A 486 -8.11 23.36 -7.84
C LEU A 486 -8.27 23.63 -6.33
N ARG A 487 -7.33 23.14 -5.51
CA ARG A 487 -7.34 23.36 -4.05
C ARG A 487 -7.35 24.84 -3.73
N VAL A 488 -6.46 25.63 -4.34
CA VAL A 488 -6.41 27.09 -4.17
C VAL A 488 -7.70 27.74 -4.65
N ARG A 489 -8.22 27.35 -5.83
CA ARG A 489 -9.44 27.91 -6.43
C ARG A 489 -10.69 27.69 -5.58
N LEU A 490 -10.85 26.50 -5.00
CA LEU A 490 -11.98 26.14 -4.15
C LEU A 490 -11.86 26.72 -2.74
N ALA A 491 -10.66 26.72 -2.15
CA ALA A 491 -10.45 27.35 -0.84
C ALA A 491 -10.69 28.87 -0.88
N ALA A 492 -10.39 29.52 -2.00
CA ALA A 492 -10.65 30.94 -2.22
C ALA A 492 -12.10 31.27 -2.64
N SER A 493 -12.87 30.27 -3.07
CA SER A 493 -14.27 30.39 -3.48
C SER A 493 -15.10 29.19 -3.02
N PRO A 494 -15.44 29.11 -1.72
CA PRO A 494 -16.28 28.03 -1.19
C PRO A 494 -17.68 28.01 -1.83
N GLU A 495 -18.16 29.12 -2.40
CA GLU A 495 -19.43 29.19 -3.15
C GLU A 495 -19.46 28.35 -4.43
N LEU A 496 -18.33 27.79 -4.87
CA LEU A 496 -18.27 26.83 -5.97
C LEU A 496 -18.56 25.39 -5.54
N ILE A 497 -18.65 25.12 -4.24
CA ILE A 497 -18.96 23.81 -3.67
C ILE A 497 -20.42 23.85 -3.20
N PRO A 498 -21.33 23.00 -3.74
CA PRO A 498 -22.69 22.90 -3.24
C PRO A 498 -22.72 22.54 -1.75
N ALA A 499 -23.67 23.08 -0.99
CA ALA A 499 -23.64 23.02 0.47
C ALA A 499 -23.69 21.60 1.08
N ASN A 500 -24.10 20.58 0.32
CA ASN A 500 -24.02 19.19 0.78
C ASN A 500 -22.71 18.46 0.42
N VAL A 501 -21.76 19.13 -0.25
CA VAL A 501 -20.51 18.53 -0.74
C VAL A 501 -19.31 18.87 0.15
N THR A 502 -18.50 17.85 0.44
CA THR A 502 -17.10 17.98 0.87
C THR A 502 -16.20 17.53 -0.28
N VAL A 503 -15.20 18.34 -0.62
CA VAL A 503 -14.18 18.02 -1.62
C VAL A 503 -12.89 17.62 -0.94
N TYR A 504 -12.37 16.46 -1.29
CA TYR A 504 -11.05 15.99 -0.93
C TYR A 504 -10.12 16.04 -2.14
N ILE A 505 -8.93 16.60 -1.96
CA ILE A 505 -7.92 16.71 -3.01
C ILE A 505 -6.60 16.14 -2.48
N VAL A 506 -6.06 15.12 -3.16
CA VAL A 506 -4.71 14.58 -2.93
C VAL A 506 -3.83 15.10 -4.06
N PRO A 507 -3.05 16.18 -3.87
CA PRO A 507 -2.34 16.81 -4.98
C PRO A 507 -1.18 15.97 -5.48
N GLU A 508 -0.50 15.27 -4.57
CA GLU A 508 0.65 14.41 -4.84
C GLU A 508 0.49 13.09 -4.09
N TRP A 509 0.05 12.06 -4.81
CA TRP A 509 -0.10 10.71 -4.26
C TRP A 509 1.24 9.96 -4.17
N ASN A 510 2.18 10.22 -5.08
CA ASN A 510 3.46 9.51 -5.19
C ASN A 510 4.66 10.47 -5.13
N PRO A 511 4.94 11.10 -3.97
CA PRO A 511 6.02 12.08 -3.85
C PRO A 511 7.40 11.49 -4.16
N ASP A 512 7.60 10.21 -3.87
CA ASP A 512 8.84 9.49 -4.17
C ASP A 512 9.14 9.41 -5.67
N SER A 513 8.12 9.43 -6.53
CA SER A 513 8.33 9.31 -7.98
C SER A 513 9.05 10.48 -8.61
N ALA A 514 9.09 11.66 -7.98
CA ALA A 514 9.91 12.78 -8.44
C ALA A 514 11.42 12.44 -8.43
N ARG A 515 11.84 11.51 -7.56
CA ARG A 515 13.23 11.01 -7.43
C ARG A 515 13.39 9.57 -7.93
N GLY A 516 12.27 8.91 -8.27
CA GLY A 516 12.21 7.55 -8.79
C GLY A 516 12.60 7.42 -10.27
N SER A 517 12.78 6.18 -10.73
CA SER A 517 13.23 5.87 -12.10
C SER A 517 12.30 6.47 -13.16
N GLY A 518 12.83 7.44 -13.93
CA GLY A 518 12.11 8.10 -15.02
C GLY A 518 10.91 8.94 -14.58
N GLY A 519 10.84 9.37 -13.31
CA GLY A 519 9.76 10.22 -12.81
C GLY A 519 8.43 9.50 -12.52
N ARG A 520 8.40 8.17 -12.68
CA ARG A 520 7.15 7.38 -12.75
C ARG A 520 6.94 6.41 -11.59
N LEU A 521 7.99 5.72 -11.16
CA LEU A 521 7.89 4.64 -10.18
C LEU A 521 8.10 5.20 -8.77
N ASN A 522 7.48 4.63 -7.73
CA ASN A 522 7.80 4.97 -6.33
C ASN A 522 9.24 4.53 -5.97
N ALA A 523 9.71 4.78 -4.74
CA ALA A 523 11.09 4.46 -4.38
C ALA A 523 11.43 2.95 -4.39
N ASN A 524 10.44 2.06 -4.29
CA ASN A 524 10.61 0.62 -4.47
C ASN A 524 10.69 0.18 -5.96
N GLY A 525 10.53 1.11 -6.91
CA GLY A 525 10.49 0.80 -8.35
C GLY A 525 9.14 0.24 -8.81
N VAL A 526 8.06 0.46 -8.06
CA VAL A 526 6.71 0.01 -8.39
C VAL A 526 5.93 1.10 -9.11
N ASP A 527 5.18 0.70 -10.13
CA ASP A 527 4.16 1.56 -10.75
C ASP A 527 2.90 1.44 -9.89
N LEU A 528 2.57 2.49 -9.13
CA LEU A 528 1.44 2.44 -8.20
C LEU A 528 0.11 2.17 -8.93
N ASN A 529 0.01 2.49 -10.22
CA ASN A 529 -1.15 2.16 -11.05
C ASN A 529 -1.04 0.79 -11.74
N ARG A 530 -0.23 -0.10 -11.15
CA ARG A 530 -0.25 -1.56 -11.32
C ARG A 530 -0.38 -2.29 -9.98
N ASN A 531 -0.50 -1.54 -8.88
CA ASN A 531 -0.40 -2.06 -7.51
C ASN A 531 -1.75 -2.14 -6.79
N TRP A 532 -2.88 -2.18 -7.49
CA TRP A 532 -4.21 -2.30 -6.87
C TRP A 532 -4.85 -3.67 -7.11
N SER A 533 -5.93 -3.98 -6.40
CA SER A 533 -6.50 -5.33 -6.29
C SER A 533 -7.20 -5.85 -7.55
N CYS A 534 -7.89 -5.00 -8.31
CA CYS A 534 -8.65 -5.47 -9.46
C CYS A 534 -7.73 -5.96 -10.58
N GLY A 535 -7.94 -7.22 -10.99
CA GLY A 535 -7.20 -7.82 -12.10
C GLY A 535 -5.69 -7.84 -11.88
N TRP A 536 -5.23 -7.70 -10.63
CA TRP A 536 -3.83 -7.64 -10.28
C TRP A 536 -3.07 -8.86 -10.80
N GLN A 537 -1.88 -8.65 -11.32
CA GLN A 537 -1.00 -9.69 -11.81
C GLN A 537 0.44 -9.31 -11.43
N ALA A 538 1.16 -10.27 -10.86
CA ALA A 538 2.61 -10.15 -10.70
C ALA A 538 3.25 -9.96 -12.09
N LEU A 539 4.22 -9.06 -12.17
CA LEU A 539 5.01 -8.81 -13.38
C LEU A 539 6.43 -9.29 -13.13
N ASP A 540 7.09 -9.87 -14.16
CA ASP A 540 8.45 -10.45 -14.06
C ASP A 540 9.52 -9.47 -13.54
N ASN A 541 9.25 -8.17 -13.59
CA ASN A 541 10.10 -7.08 -13.15
C ASN A 541 9.64 -6.41 -11.84
N ASN A 542 8.70 -7.02 -11.11
CA ASN A 542 8.08 -6.53 -9.88
C ASN A 542 7.41 -5.14 -9.99
N ARG A 543 7.16 -4.60 -11.21
CA ARG A 543 6.55 -3.26 -11.37
C ARG A 543 5.11 -3.15 -10.89
N ALA A 544 4.44 -4.26 -10.59
CA ALA A 544 3.12 -4.30 -9.97
C ALA A 544 3.18 -4.39 -8.43
N GLY A 545 4.37 -4.37 -7.84
CA GLY A 545 4.63 -4.67 -6.43
C GLY A 545 4.68 -6.17 -6.16
N SER A 546 4.96 -6.55 -4.90
CA SER A 546 4.97 -7.96 -4.47
C SER A 546 3.57 -8.57 -4.42
N ALA A 547 2.57 -7.72 -4.19
CA ALA A 547 1.16 -8.05 -4.10
C ALA A 547 0.32 -6.81 -4.46
N ALA A 548 -0.98 -6.99 -4.67
CA ALA A 548 -1.90 -5.86 -4.66
C ALA A 548 -1.81 -5.12 -3.32
N LEU A 549 -1.70 -3.79 -3.38
CA LEU A 549 -1.53 -2.87 -2.27
C LEU A 549 -0.28 -3.17 -1.41
N SER A 550 0.79 -3.71 -2.01
CA SER A 550 2.09 -3.85 -1.32
C SER A 550 2.70 -2.49 -0.93
N GLU A 551 2.50 -1.47 -1.78
CA GLU A 551 3.15 -0.17 -1.59
C GLU A 551 2.42 0.69 -0.56
N PRO A 552 3.15 1.41 0.31
CA PRO A 552 2.55 2.24 1.34
C PRO A 552 1.73 3.39 0.75
N GLU A 553 2.10 3.91 -0.43
CA GLU A 553 1.32 4.92 -1.14
C GLU A 553 -0.06 4.37 -1.58
N SER A 554 -0.09 3.16 -2.15
CA SER A 554 -1.33 2.51 -2.58
C SER A 554 -2.26 2.21 -1.41
N ARG A 555 -1.70 1.70 -0.29
CA ARG A 555 -2.48 1.47 0.94
C ARG A 555 -3.05 2.76 1.51
N ALA A 556 -2.22 3.81 1.65
CA ALA A 556 -2.65 5.09 2.20
C ALA A 556 -3.87 5.66 1.45
N LEU A 557 -3.84 5.63 0.12
CA LEU A 557 -4.98 6.09 -0.67
C LEU A 557 -6.18 5.12 -0.60
N SER A 558 -5.97 3.81 -0.59
CA SER A 558 -7.05 2.81 -0.48
C SER A 558 -7.77 2.86 0.88
N GLU A 559 -7.02 3.01 1.96
CA GLU A 559 -7.54 3.19 3.33
C GLU A 559 -8.26 4.53 3.46
N PHE A 560 -7.72 5.61 2.88
CA PHE A 560 -8.37 6.92 2.86
C PHE A 560 -9.69 6.92 2.07
N ILE A 561 -9.74 6.27 0.90
CA ILE A 561 -10.98 6.09 0.12
C ILE A 561 -12.00 5.29 0.91
N SER A 562 -11.58 4.24 1.61
CA SER A 562 -12.44 3.42 2.47
C SER A 562 -12.95 4.19 3.70
N LEU A 563 -12.17 5.15 4.21
CA LEU A 563 -12.53 6.01 5.34
C LEU A 563 -13.53 7.10 4.95
N ILE A 564 -13.34 7.74 3.79
CA ILE A 564 -14.19 8.85 3.35
C ILE A 564 -15.39 8.38 2.53
N GLU A 565 -15.41 7.18 1.95
CA GLU A 565 -16.50 6.66 1.12
C GLU A 565 -17.00 7.69 0.06
N PRO A 566 -16.15 8.11 -0.90
CA PRO A 566 -16.50 9.16 -1.84
C PRO A 566 -17.51 8.66 -2.88
N VAL A 567 -18.43 9.51 -3.31
CA VAL A 567 -19.46 9.17 -4.32
C VAL A 567 -18.91 9.15 -5.75
N ALA A 568 -17.74 9.75 -5.97
CA ALA A 568 -16.95 9.64 -7.19
C ALA A 568 -15.47 10.01 -6.94
N ALA A 569 -14.56 9.44 -7.74
CA ALA A 569 -13.12 9.75 -7.69
C ALA A 569 -12.53 10.05 -9.09
N VAL A 570 -11.77 11.13 -9.19
CA VAL A 570 -11.13 11.60 -10.44
C VAL A 570 -9.61 11.59 -10.28
N PHE A 571 -8.92 10.89 -11.18
CA PHE A 571 -7.46 10.82 -11.23
C PHE A 571 -6.94 11.60 -12.43
N TRP A 572 -6.03 12.56 -12.22
CA TRP A 572 -5.34 13.27 -13.29
C TRP A 572 -3.94 12.72 -13.52
N ASN A 573 -3.55 12.61 -14.79
CA ASN A 573 -2.22 12.15 -15.17
C ASN A 573 -1.85 12.61 -16.59
N THR A 574 -0.58 12.67 -16.94
CA THR A 574 -0.11 12.97 -18.30
C THR A 574 -0.04 11.67 -19.11
N PRO A 575 -0.51 11.63 -20.37
CA PRO A 575 -0.45 10.44 -21.22
C PRO A 575 1.01 10.05 -21.52
N ALA A 576 1.25 8.75 -21.65
CA ALA A 576 2.56 8.22 -22.07
C ALA A 576 2.90 8.50 -23.54
N SER A 577 1.95 8.98 -24.35
CA SER A 577 2.14 9.38 -25.74
C SER A 577 1.12 10.45 -26.15
N ALA A 578 1.49 11.36 -27.05
CA ALA A 578 0.61 12.47 -27.45
C ALA A 578 -0.75 12.03 -28.03
N GLY A 579 -0.82 10.86 -28.67
CA GLY A 579 -2.07 10.30 -29.19
C GLY A 579 -3.10 9.86 -28.14
N ASN A 580 -2.69 9.77 -26.87
CA ASN A 580 -3.57 9.44 -25.74
C ASN A 580 -3.95 10.68 -24.90
N ALA A 581 -3.55 11.89 -25.29
CA ALA A 581 -4.02 13.12 -24.67
C ALA A 581 -5.52 13.31 -24.91
N GLY A 582 -6.23 13.91 -23.95
CA GLY A 582 -7.68 14.12 -24.07
C GLY A 582 -8.51 12.84 -23.93
N LYS A 583 -7.98 11.80 -23.26
CA LYS A 583 -8.72 10.56 -22.99
C LYS A 583 -9.18 10.47 -21.55
N VAL A 584 -10.45 10.13 -21.36
CA VAL A 584 -11.04 9.86 -20.04
C VAL A 584 -11.43 8.39 -19.97
N SER A 585 -10.68 7.60 -19.20
CA SER A 585 -10.88 6.17 -19.07
C SER A 585 -11.71 5.86 -17.82
N PRO A 586 -12.87 5.19 -17.92
CA PRO A 586 -13.65 4.75 -16.76
C PRO A 586 -13.05 3.48 -16.15
N GLY A 587 -13.14 3.33 -14.82
CA GLY A 587 -12.84 2.07 -14.13
C GLY A 587 -13.83 0.95 -14.51
N ARG A 588 -13.33 -0.27 -14.73
CA ARG A 588 -14.01 -1.35 -15.47
C ARG A 588 -14.09 -2.71 -14.75
N CYS A 589 -13.78 -2.78 -13.47
CA CYS A 589 -13.70 -4.06 -12.75
C CYS A 589 -15.06 -4.75 -12.56
N ALA A 590 -15.92 -4.20 -11.71
CA ALA A 590 -17.26 -4.72 -11.47
C ALA A 590 -18.24 -4.20 -12.52
N GLN A 591 -18.91 -5.11 -13.25
CA GLN A 591 -19.86 -4.76 -14.34
C GLN A 591 -20.93 -3.74 -13.92
N ALA A 592 -21.39 -3.76 -12.66
CA ALA A 592 -22.39 -2.83 -12.14
C ALA A 592 -21.87 -1.39 -12.06
N GLN A 593 -20.59 -1.22 -11.69
CA GLN A 593 -19.97 0.10 -11.49
C GLN A 593 -19.26 0.60 -12.75
N THR A 594 -18.90 -0.28 -13.69
CA THR A 594 -18.44 0.13 -15.03
C THR A 594 -19.42 1.10 -15.69
N ALA A 595 -20.73 0.95 -15.49
CA ALA A 595 -21.74 1.86 -16.05
C ALA A 595 -21.69 3.26 -15.42
N ALA A 596 -21.52 3.34 -14.09
CA ALA A 596 -21.43 4.62 -13.39
C ALA A 596 -20.10 5.34 -13.65
N SER A 597 -18.98 4.60 -13.68
CA SER A 597 -17.68 5.14 -14.10
C SER A 597 -17.71 5.65 -15.54
N ARG A 598 -18.42 4.98 -16.47
CA ARG A 598 -18.64 5.48 -17.83
C ARG A 598 -19.43 6.79 -17.84
N ALA A 599 -20.53 6.88 -17.11
CA ALA A 599 -21.31 8.11 -17.01
C ALA A 599 -20.47 9.28 -16.44
N LEU A 600 -19.61 9.00 -15.46
CA LEU A 600 -18.64 9.97 -14.93
C LEU A 600 -17.58 10.38 -15.98
N ALA A 601 -17.13 9.43 -16.81
CA ALA A 601 -16.17 9.70 -17.90
C ALA A 601 -16.80 10.56 -19.00
N ASP A 602 -18.05 10.26 -19.37
CA ASP A 602 -18.84 11.01 -20.35
C ASP A 602 -19.14 12.43 -19.83
N LEU A 603 -19.49 12.57 -18.54
CA LEU A 603 -19.72 13.85 -17.86
C LEU A 603 -18.46 14.73 -17.87
N TYR A 604 -17.29 14.15 -17.58
CA TYR A 604 -16.02 14.88 -17.62
C TYR A 604 -15.64 15.25 -19.06
N ALA A 605 -15.69 14.29 -19.99
CA ALA A 605 -15.27 14.49 -21.37
C ALA A 605 -16.18 15.49 -22.12
N GLY A 606 -17.50 15.45 -21.88
CA GLY A 606 -18.46 16.39 -22.45
C GLY A 606 -18.36 17.82 -21.91
N ALA A 607 -17.58 18.04 -20.84
CA ALA A 607 -17.38 19.33 -20.20
C ALA A 607 -15.97 19.93 -20.44
N VAL A 608 -15.06 19.24 -21.14
CA VAL A 608 -13.74 19.78 -21.51
C VAL A 608 -13.50 19.63 -23.01
N ASP A 609 -13.28 20.75 -23.70
CA ASP A 609 -12.98 20.74 -25.13
C ASP A 609 -11.74 19.89 -25.45
N GLY A 610 -11.85 19.06 -26.50
CA GLY A 610 -10.80 18.15 -26.91
C GLY A 610 -10.69 16.86 -26.09
N TYR A 611 -11.56 16.63 -25.09
CA TYR A 611 -11.62 15.36 -24.36
C TYR A 611 -12.64 14.40 -24.96
N SER A 612 -12.38 13.11 -24.78
CA SER A 612 -13.25 12.02 -25.21
C SER A 612 -13.17 10.86 -24.23
N SER A 613 -14.32 10.31 -23.87
CA SER A 613 -14.42 9.09 -23.07
C SER A 613 -13.85 7.91 -23.85
N ASP A 614 -12.88 7.19 -23.29
CA ASP A 614 -12.48 5.90 -23.84
C ASP A 614 -13.48 4.83 -23.38
N GLN A 615 -14.43 4.54 -24.26
CA GLN A 615 -15.47 3.53 -24.07
C GLN A 615 -15.04 2.13 -24.55
N ALA A 616 -13.91 2.01 -25.26
CA ALA A 616 -13.49 0.77 -25.89
C ALA A 616 -12.84 -0.18 -24.88
N ASP A 617 -13.44 -1.36 -24.66
CA ASP A 617 -12.73 -2.50 -24.05
C ASP A 617 -11.76 -3.07 -25.09
N THR A 618 -10.62 -2.41 -25.26
CA THR A 618 -9.57 -2.73 -26.25
C THR A 618 -8.86 -4.07 -26.01
N GLY A 619 -9.30 -4.85 -25.01
CA GLY A 619 -8.69 -6.12 -24.59
C GLY A 619 -7.37 -5.95 -23.81
N GLN A 620 -6.68 -4.81 -23.96
CA GLN A 620 -5.53 -4.44 -23.14
C GLN A 620 -5.97 -3.89 -21.78
N ARG A 621 -6.50 -4.77 -20.93
CA ARG A 621 -6.76 -4.42 -19.53
C ARG A 621 -5.44 -4.16 -18.80
N ILE A 622 -5.37 -3.04 -18.12
CA ILE A 622 -4.28 -2.73 -17.21
C ILE A 622 -4.52 -3.52 -15.92
N SER A 623 -3.65 -4.47 -15.61
CA SER A 623 -3.71 -5.20 -14.33
C SER A 623 -3.35 -4.27 -13.17
N GLY A 624 -4.16 -4.30 -12.10
CA GLY A 624 -3.92 -3.54 -10.88
C GLY A 624 -4.02 -2.02 -11.01
N ASP A 625 -4.88 -1.53 -11.90
CA ASP A 625 -5.23 -0.12 -12.00
C ASP A 625 -6.06 0.35 -10.77
N ALA A 626 -5.82 1.58 -10.32
CA ALA A 626 -6.49 2.17 -9.18
C ALA A 626 -7.98 2.39 -9.43
N THR A 627 -8.37 2.94 -10.59
CA THR A 627 -9.78 3.23 -10.92
C THR A 627 -10.59 1.96 -11.17
N ASP A 628 -9.99 0.91 -11.75
CA ASP A 628 -10.64 -0.41 -11.78
C ASP A 628 -10.97 -0.90 -10.37
N SER A 629 -10.02 -0.78 -9.44
CA SER A 629 -10.17 -1.28 -8.07
C SER A 629 -11.12 -0.44 -7.22
N ILE A 630 -11.13 0.88 -7.42
CA ILE A 630 -12.07 1.82 -6.77
C ILE A 630 -13.50 1.60 -7.30
N ALA A 631 -13.65 1.30 -8.60
CA ALA A 631 -14.93 0.87 -9.15
C ALA A 631 -15.40 -0.49 -8.57
N ASP A 632 -14.50 -1.42 -8.25
CA ASP A 632 -14.84 -2.66 -7.53
C ASP A 632 -15.32 -2.40 -6.09
N MET A 633 -14.76 -1.39 -5.41
CA MET A 633 -15.20 -0.92 -4.09
C MET A 633 -16.60 -0.27 -4.08
N GLY A 634 -17.21 -0.05 -5.25
CA GLY A 634 -18.52 0.60 -5.37
C GLY A 634 -18.47 2.08 -5.73
N VAL A 635 -17.28 2.65 -5.97
CA VAL A 635 -17.08 4.08 -6.21
C VAL A 635 -16.84 4.35 -7.71
N PRO A 636 -17.74 5.07 -8.40
CA PRO A 636 -17.52 5.54 -9.76
C PRO A 636 -16.19 6.30 -9.87
N SER A 637 -15.31 5.87 -10.77
CA SER A 637 -13.98 6.48 -10.88
C SER A 637 -13.44 6.51 -12.30
N ILE A 638 -12.65 7.56 -12.56
CA ILE A 638 -12.12 7.88 -13.89
C ILE A 638 -10.65 8.28 -13.85
N PHE A 639 -9.96 7.95 -14.93
CA PHE A 639 -8.57 8.31 -15.18
C PHE A 639 -8.51 9.28 -16.36
N VAL A 640 -8.07 10.51 -16.11
CA VAL A 640 -8.04 11.60 -17.09
C VAL A 640 -6.61 11.80 -17.56
N LEU A 641 -6.37 11.56 -18.85
CA LEU A 641 -5.10 11.82 -19.52
C LEU A 641 -5.05 13.25 -20.04
N LEU A 642 -4.34 14.10 -19.30
CA LEU A 642 -4.20 15.53 -19.52
C LEU A 642 -3.56 15.86 -20.88
N ASN A 643 -4.07 16.87 -21.56
CA ASN A 643 -3.30 17.59 -22.56
C ASN A 643 -2.34 18.54 -21.83
N SER A 644 -1.04 18.43 -22.06
CA SER A 644 0.04 19.13 -21.30
C SER A 644 0.11 20.66 -21.54
N THR A 645 -0.99 21.26 -21.99
CA THR A 645 -1.17 22.69 -22.24
C THR A 645 -2.42 23.25 -21.55
N ALA A 646 -3.24 22.39 -20.92
CA ALA A 646 -4.50 22.75 -20.29
C ALA A 646 -4.35 22.98 -18.78
N GLY A 647 -4.41 24.24 -18.34
CA GLY A 647 -4.48 24.61 -16.92
C GLY A 647 -5.88 24.42 -16.32
N LEU A 648 -6.07 24.83 -15.07
CA LEU A 648 -7.34 24.66 -14.34
C LEU A 648 -8.55 25.22 -15.08
N ASP A 649 -8.43 26.35 -15.77
CA ASP A 649 -9.58 27.00 -16.44
C ASP A 649 -10.25 26.11 -17.50
N ALA A 650 -9.49 25.23 -18.16
CA ALA A 650 -10.04 24.23 -19.08
C ALA A 650 -10.80 23.11 -18.34
N HIS A 651 -10.38 22.78 -17.12
CA HIS A 651 -10.89 21.65 -16.34
C HIS A 651 -11.97 22.02 -15.31
N LEU A 652 -12.04 23.28 -14.91
CA LEU A 652 -13.02 23.80 -13.96
C LEU A 652 -14.49 23.57 -14.40
N PRO A 653 -14.87 23.61 -15.70
CA PRO A 653 -16.23 23.25 -16.12
C PRO A 653 -16.58 21.80 -15.80
N ALA A 654 -15.66 20.85 -16.02
CA ALA A 654 -15.89 19.44 -15.66
C ALA A 654 -15.92 19.21 -14.15
N VAL A 655 -15.06 19.89 -13.39
CA VAL A 655 -15.12 19.84 -11.92
C VAL A 655 -16.47 20.36 -11.42
N ARG A 656 -16.98 21.49 -11.96
CA ARG A 656 -18.31 22.01 -11.64
C ARG A 656 -19.43 21.06 -12.05
N ALA A 657 -19.35 20.45 -13.24
CA ALA A 657 -20.34 19.48 -13.70
C ALA A 657 -20.45 18.28 -12.73
N ILE A 658 -19.32 17.79 -12.22
CA ILE A 658 -19.27 16.73 -11.20
C ILE A 658 -19.82 17.24 -9.85
N LEU A 659 -19.36 18.40 -9.38
CA LEU A 659 -19.83 19.00 -8.12
C LEU A 659 -21.35 19.14 -8.08
N ASN A 660 -21.97 19.65 -9.15
CA ASN A 660 -23.41 19.84 -9.22
C ASN A 660 -24.16 18.50 -9.34
N THR A 661 -23.71 17.62 -10.26
CA THR A 661 -24.36 16.31 -10.53
C THR A 661 -24.43 15.44 -9.28
N TYR A 662 -23.38 15.43 -8.45
CA TYR A 662 -23.35 14.66 -7.20
C TYR A 662 -23.83 15.48 -6.00
N GLY A 663 -23.73 16.81 -6.05
CA GLY A 663 -24.25 17.74 -5.05
C GLY A 663 -25.79 17.83 -5.02
N GLY A 664 -26.48 17.32 -6.04
CA GLY A 664 -27.95 17.26 -6.05
C GLY A 664 -28.62 18.61 -6.37
N GLU A 665 -27.97 19.42 -7.21
CA GLU A 665 -28.55 20.62 -7.83
C GLU A 665 -29.00 20.37 -9.29
#